data_AF-A0A327KJE6-F1
#
_entry.id   AF-A0A327KJE6-F1
#
_cell.length_a   1.000
_cell.length_b   1.000
_cell.length_c   1.000
_cell.angle_alpha   90.00
_cell.angle_beta   90.00
_cell.angle_gamma   90.00
#
_symmetry.space_group_name_H-M   'P 1'
#
loop_
_entity.id
_entity.type
_entity.pdbx_description
1 polymer ?
#
loop_
_entity_poly.entity_id
_entity_poly.type
_entity_poly.pdbx_seq_one_letter_code
_entity_poly.pdbx_strand_id
1 'polypeptide(L)'
;MKFKRLRLIGFKSFVEPTDFVIEPGLTGVVGPNGCGKSNLVEALRWVMGEASHKAMRAADMNDVIFSGNQKRPARNTAEVSILIDNTTRTAPAQFNGDDTLEVSRRIEREQGSVYRVNGRDVRARDVQILFADASSGSRSPALVHQGRIGEIIQAKPEQRRRVLEEAAGISGLHARRHEAELRLRAAEQNLLRLEDVIGQLVNQVESLKRQARQAVRYKALSGHVRKAEATLFHVRFSQAMAEVAAAEQAKDESARAVVERTSLQAETATQQALTAASLPALRDAEAKAAAALQRLVSARDVLEREEARANERMAELIRRSEQIARDRDREAQLLADADGTMERLEAEREQLATDLEAAAERRAEIEERVAEADAVVAATEKGLSELTAALAEVTARRRQLEGAVRAQSERASRTENELSSVTADLDRMMAEANDAVDLEALAEAVEIANAASIEGESASVRAEAAHSGARQALDVARQPLAEAERRANRLETEAKTLAKVLHVDAKQLWPPVIDGLKVDKGYETALGAALGDDLDAPVEPTAPIRWTLAAGDGSDPALPEGIESLGSHVTQAPEELKRRLAQIGVVSRADGPRLAGMLKPGQRLVSLDGDFWRWDGFAVAAHAPTGAARRLAERNRLADVEAELALARAEVETRREAVEAAQAEVRDAAEQETAARSARRDLQRAADAARARYAAAERELGRLPARRAGLVEAP
;
A
#
# COMPACT_ATOMS: atom_id res chain seq x y z
N MET A 1 -1.22 -50.79 108.90
CA MET A 1 0.11 -50.17 108.67
C MET A 1 0.73 -49.72 109.98
N LYS A 2 2.00 -50.05 110.23
CA LYS A 2 2.77 -49.57 111.41
C LYS A 2 4.06 -48.90 110.94
N PHE A 3 4.47 -47.80 111.55
CA PHE A 3 5.76 -47.15 111.22
C PHE A 3 6.89 -47.89 111.91
N LYS A 4 7.89 -48.35 111.15
CA LYS A 4 9.06 -49.10 111.65
C LYS A 4 10.28 -48.21 111.82
N ARG A 5 10.51 -47.29 110.87
CA ARG A 5 11.69 -46.42 110.87
C ARG A 5 11.41 -45.10 110.17
N LEU A 6 11.90 -44.01 110.72
CA LEU A 6 11.92 -42.69 110.11
C LEU A 6 13.37 -42.27 109.91
N ARG A 7 13.79 -42.06 108.66
CA ARG A 7 15.12 -41.58 108.30
C ARG A 7 15.02 -40.12 107.86
N LEU A 8 15.87 -39.26 108.42
CA LEU A 8 15.92 -37.83 108.12
C LEU A 8 17.33 -37.44 107.67
N ILE A 9 17.43 -36.68 106.59
CA ILE A 9 18.70 -36.19 106.04
C ILE A 9 18.53 -34.74 105.62
N GLY A 10 19.31 -33.82 106.18
CA GLY A 10 19.25 -32.39 105.83
C GLY A 10 17.94 -31.69 106.20
N PHE A 11 17.08 -32.31 107.01
CA PHE A 11 15.75 -31.80 107.39
C PHE A 11 15.84 -30.99 108.69
N LYS A 12 15.63 -29.68 108.60
CA LYS A 12 15.68 -28.75 109.75
C LYS A 12 16.93 -28.98 110.62
N SER A 13 16.75 -29.34 111.89
CA SER A 13 17.83 -29.59 112.84
C SER A 13 18.65 -30.86 112.56
N PHE A 14 18.20 -31.75 111.66
CA PHE A 14 18.84 -33.03 111.34
C PHE A 14 19.74 -32.91 110.11
N VAL A 15 21.00 -32.51 110.32
CA VAL A 15 21.97 -32.26 109.23
C VAL A 15 22.58 -33.54 108.66
N GLU A 16 22.86 -34.51 109.53
CA GLU A 16 23.43 -35.82 109.18
C GLU A 16 22.32 -36.87 109.11
N PRO A 17 22.51 -37.95 108.32
CA PRO A 17 21.53 -39.03 108.25
C PRO A 17 21.23 -39.60 109.64
N THR A 18 19.98 -39.42 110.07
CA THR A 18 19.51 -39.87 111.37
C THR A 18 18.39 -40.88 111.18
N ASP A 19 18.62 -42.11 111.65
CA ASP A 19 17.63 -43.18 111.64
C ASP A 19 16.94 -43.24 113.01
N PHE A 20 15.64 -42.98 113.03
CA PHE A 20 14.79 -43.11 114.21
C PHE A 20 13.96 -44.38 114.09
N VAL A 21 14.27 -45.39 114.91
CA VAL A 21 13.54 -46.65 114.96
C VAL A 21 12.31 -46.47 115.85
N ILE A 22 11.15 -46.89 115.35
CA ILE A 22 9.87 -46.83 116.08
C ILE A 22 9.50 -48.26 116.45
N GLU A 23 9.71 -48.61 117.72
CA GLU A 23 9.37 -49.92 118.25
C GLU A 23 7.86 -50.02 118.58
N PRO A 24 7.27 -51.22 118.55
CA PRO A 24 5.88 -51.42 118.98
C PRO A 24 5.65 -50.97 120.43
N GLY A 25 4.57 -50.23 120.67
CA GLY A 25 4.19 -49.76 122.01
C GLY A 25 4.39 -48.25 122.19
N LEU A 26 4.91 -47.84 123.35
CA LEU A 26 5.13 -46.44 123.68
C LEU A 26 6.58 -46.04 123.41
N THR A 27 6.80 -45.27 122.34
CA THR A 27 8.10 -44.64 122.07
C THR A 27 8.12 -43.21 122.63
N GLY A 28 8.98 -42.94 123.61
CA GLY A 28 9.14 -41.61 124.20
C GLY A 28 10.35 -40.86 123.63
N VAL A 29 10.14 -39.64 123.13
CA VAL A 29 11.23 -38.75 122.68
C VAL A 29 11.43 -37.64 123.70
N VAL A 30 12.52 -37.69 124.45
CA VAL A 30 12.86 -36.72 125.51
C VAL A 30 14.12 -35.94 125.17
N GLY A 31 14.21 -34.71 125.67
CA GLY A 31 15.36 -33.83 125.46
C GLY A 31 15.07 -32.40 125.90
N PRO A 32 16.08 -31.52 125.98
CA PRO A 32 15.90 -30.13 126.41
C PRO A 32 15.02 -29.30 125.45
N ASN A 33 14.50 -28.18 125.92
CA ASN A 33 13.71 -27.27 125.06
C ASN A 33 14.57 -26.78 123.89
N GLY A 34 13.99 -26.80 122.67
CA GLY A 34 14.72 -26.40 121.46
C GLY A 34 15.58 -27.48 120.80
N CYS A 35 15.67 -28.71 121.33
CA CYS A 35 16.51 -29.78 120.76
C CYS A 35 15.93 -30.48 119.50
N GLY A 36 14.92 -29.89 118.85
CA GLY A 36 14.36 -30.41 117.59
C GLY A 36 13.31 -31.53 117.71
N LYS A 37 12.76 -31.82 118.91
CA LYS A 37 11.73 -32.86 119.10
C LYS A 37 10.50 -32.67 118.20
N SER A 38 9.99 -31.44 118.10
CA SER A 38 8.83 -31.12 117.26
C SER A 38 9.09 -31.34 115.77
N ASN A 39 10.35 -31.25 115.33
CA ASN A 39 10.72 -31.44 113.93
C ASN A 39 10.53 -32.89 113.47
N LEU A 40 10.55 -33.89 114.38
CA LEU A 40 10.26 -35.29 114.03
C LEU A 40 8.79 -35.47 113.62
N VAL A 41 7.86 -34.83 114.32
CA VAL A 41 6.42 -34.87 113.99
C VAL A 41 6.16 -34.15 112.66
N GLU A 42 6.87 -33.05 112.42
CA GLU A 42 6.78 -32.32 111.15
C GLU A 42 7.36 -33.14 109.98
N ALA A 43 8.47 -33.84 110.19
CA ALA A 43 9.05 -34.74 109.21
C ALA A 43 8.07 -35.86 108.80
N LEU A 44 7.37 -36.47 109.76
CA LEU A 44 6.32 -37.45 109.50
C LEU A 44 5.20 -36.86 108.64
N ARG A 45 4.69 -35.69 108.99
CA ARG A 45 3.64 -35.01 108.21
C ARG A 45 4.10 -34.64 106.81
N TRP A 46 5.36 -34.24 106.69
CA TRP A 46 5.93 -33.80 105.44
C TRP A 46 6.09 -34.96 104.45
N VAL A 47 6.60 -36.11 104.90
CA VAL A 47 6.70 -37.32 104.06
C VAL A 47 5.32 -37.90 103.72
N MET A 48 4.32 -37.71 104.59
CA MET A 48 2.92 -38.09 104.35
C MET A 48 2.16 -37.20 103.35
N GLY A 49 2.83 -36.20 102.75
CA GLY A 49 2.24 -35.42 101.67
C GLY A 49 1.66 -34.06 102.06
N GLU A 50 1.97 -33.52 103.25
CA GLU A 50 1.56 -32.16 103.59
C GLU A 50 2.29 -31.11 102.73
N ALA A 51 1.53 -30.36 101.94
CA ALA A 51 2.05 -29.35 101.03
C ALA A 51 2.14 -27.94 101.64
N SER A 52 1.57 -27.72 102.83
CA SER A 52 1.59 -26.41 103.49
C SER A 52 2.89 -26.15 104.25
N HIS A 53 3.65 -25.14 103.83
CA HIS A 53 4.84 -24.67 104.56
C HIS A 53 4.49 -24.13 105.96
N LYS A 54 3.30 -23.51 106.12
CA LYS A 54 2.78 -23.06 107.42
C LYS A 54 2.59 -24.21 108.39
N ALA A 55 2.10 -25.37 107.92
CA ALA A 55 1.94 -26.57 108.73
C ALA A 55 3.28 -27.17 109.17
N MET A 56 4.36 -26.83 108.46
CA MET A 56 5.75 -27.19 108.80
C MET A 56 6.45 -26.13 109.65
N ARG A 57 5.76 -25.11 110.19
CA ARG A 57 6.38 -23.99 110.92
C ARG A 57 7.56 -23.36 110.16
N ALA A 58 7.36 -23.18 108.87
CA ALA A 58 8.36 -22.69 107.92
C ALA A 58 7.78 -21.50 107.13
N ALA A 59 8.60 -20.49 106.81
CA ALA A 59 8.14 -19.32 106.05
C ALA A 59 7.94 -19.68 104.57
N ASP A 60 8.84 -20.50 104.03
CA ASP A 60 8.76 -21.14 102.71
C ASP A 60 8.89 -22.67 102.85
N MET A 61 8.42 -23.43 101.87
CA MET A 61 8.68 -24.88 101.79
C MET A 61 10.18 -25.19 101.69
N ASN A 62 11.00 -24.30 101.12
CA ASN A 62 12.46 -24.46 101.10
C ASN A 62 13.11 -24.37 102.50
N ASP A 63 12.44 -23.77 103.50
CA ASP A 63 12.98 -23.63 104.86
C ASP A 63 12.90 -24.92 105.69
N VAL A 64 12.36 -26.00 105.12
CA VAL A 64 12.52 -27.35 105.70
C VAL A 64 13.94 -27.89 105.51
N ILE A 65 14.72 -27.31 104.59
CA ILE A 65 16.12 -27.66 104.33
C ILE A 65 17.01 -26.94 105.34
N PHE A 66 17.95 -27.66 105.95
CA PHE A 66 18.90 -27.08 106.89
C PHE A 66 19.63 -25.87 106.29
N SER A 67 19.47 -24.71 106.93
CA SER A 67 19.97 -23.41 106.47
C SER A 67 21.38 -23.07 106.93
N GLY A 68 22.07 -23.97 107.64
CA GLY A 68 23.43 -23.76 108.14
C GLY A 68 23.48 -23.20 109.57
N ASN A 69 24.62 -23.35 110.24
CA ASN A 69 24.94 -22.71 111.51
C ASN A 69 26.43 -22.34 111.58
N GLN A 70 26.90 -21.72 112.66
CA GLN A 70 28.31 -21.28 112.80
C GLN A 70 29.35 -22.40 112.61
N LYS A 71 28.98 -23.68 112.80
CA LYS A 71 29.87 -24.84 112.71
C LYS A 71 29.65 -25.68 111.45
N ARG A 72 28.56 -25.47 110.68
CA ARG A 72 28.12 -26.37 109.60
C ARG A 72 27.48 -25.59 108.44
N PRO A 73 27.89 -25.83 107.18
CA PRO A 73 27.30 -25.15 106.01
C PRO A 73 25.84 -25.57 105.77
N ALA A 74 25.09 -24.74 105.06
CA ALA A 74 23.72 -25.04 104.61
C ALA A 74 23.69 -26.26 103.66
N ARG A 75 22.57 -26.98 103.64
CA ARG A 75 22.31 -28.04 102.67
C ARG A 75 21.45 -27.52 101.51
N ASN A 76 21.59 -28.15 100.36
CA ASN A 76 20.76 -27.88 99.17
C ASN A 76 19.54 -28.80 99.06
N THR A 77 19.54 -29.91 99.81
CA THR A 77 18.45 -30.89 99.78
C THR A 77 18.08 -31.34 101.18
N ALA A 78 16.80 -31.65 101.36
CA ALA A 78 16.30 -32.38 102.51
C ALA A 78 15.53 -33.62 102.04
N GLU A 79 15.70 -34.72 102.75
CA GLU A 79 15.03 -35.98 102.48
C GLU A 79 14.52 -36.57 103.79
N VAL A 80 13.27 -37.02 103.75
CA VAL A 80 12.66 -37.78 104.83
C VAL A 80 12.08 -39.03 104.20
N SER A 81 12.46 -40.21 104.73
CA SER A 81 11.86 -41.48 104.37
C SER A 81 11.25 -42.15 105.58
N ILE A 82 10.06 -42.72 105.39
CA ILE A 82 9.35 -43.52 106.38
C ILE A 82 9.21 -44.95 105.87
N LEU A 83 9.67 -45.89 106.66
CA LEU A 83 9.50 -47.31 106.44
C LEU A 83 8.26 -47.79 107.21
N ILE A 84 7.32 -48.36 106.48
CA ILE A 84 6.02 -48.81 106.97
C ILE A 84 5.92 -50.32 106.83
N ASP A 85 5.45 -50.99 107.88
CA ASP A 85 5.03 -52.38 107.84
C ASP A 85 3.70 -52.52 107.10
N ASN A 86 3.71 -53.28 106.00
CA ASN A 86 2.56 -53.61 105.18
C ASN A 86 2.26 -55.13 105.16
N THR A 87 2.74 -55.90 106.14
CA THR A 87 2.41 -57.33 106.30
C THR A 87 0.90 -57.61 106.35
N THR A 88 0.09 -56.66 106.84
CA THR A 88 -1.38 -56.75 106.85
C THR A 88 -2.04 -56.41 105.51
N ARG A 89 -1.26 -56.10 104.47
CA ARG A 89 -1.70 -55.79 103.09
C ARG A 89 -2.81 -54.75 102.99
N THR A 90 -2.69 -53.69 103.80
CA THR A 90 -3.68 -52.60 103.89
C THR A 90 -3.41 -51.45 102.92
N ALA A 91 -2.38 -51.54 102.07
CA ALA A 91 -2.05 -50.51 101.09
C ALA A 91 -2.96 -50.55 99.85
N PRO A 92 -3.12 -49.42 99.12
CA PRO A 92 -3.79 -49.41 97.82
C PRO A 92 -3.19 -50.44 96.86
N ALA A 93 -4.02 -51.01 95.98
CA ALA A 93 -3.62 -52.11 95.07
C ALA A 93 -2.33 -51.83 94.28
N GLN A 94 -2.11 -50.58 93.87
CA GLN A 94 -0.92 -50.14 93.13
C GLN A 94 0.40 -50.24 93.93
N PHE A 95 0.33 -50.30 95.26
CA PHE A 95 1.47 -50.36 96.17
C PHE A 95 1.43 -51.58 97.10
N ASN A 96 0.45 -52.48 96.98
CA ASN A 96 0.26 -53.59 97.93
C ASN A 96 1.09 -54.85 97.60
N GLY A 97 2.13 -54.73 96.77
CA GLY A 97 2.97 -55.85 96.30
C GLY A 97 4.02 -56.32 97.31
N ASP A 98 4.48 -55.42 98.18
CA ASP A 98 5.59 -55.68 99.11
C ASP A 98 5.13 -55.70 100.59
N ASP A 99 5.84 -56.47 101.43
CA ASP A 99 5.59 -56.55 102.89
C ASP A 99 6.05 -55.30 103.64
N THR A 100 6.93 -54.50 103.03
CA THR A 100 7.40 -53.21 103.57
C THR A 100 7.24 -52.12 102.52
N LEU A 101 6.80 -50.95 102.95
CA LEU A 101 6.68 -49.76 102.11
C LEU A 101 7.63 -48.68 102.59
N GLU A 102 8.53 -48.25 101.71
CA GLU A 102 9.35 -47.06 101.92
C GLU A 102 8.74 -45.89 101.15
N VAL A 103 8.21 -44.92 101.90
CA VAL A 103 7.75 -43.65 101.33
C VAL A 103 8.80 -42.61 101.62
N SER A 104 9.30 -41.93 100.59
CA SER A 104 10.27 -40.86 100.73
C SER A 104 9.79 -39.60 100.04
N ARG A 105 10.13 -38.46 100.64
CA ARG A 105 9.98 -37.15 100.04
C ARG A 105 11.32 -36.46 100.08
N ARG A 106 11.79 -36.02 98.92
CA ARG A 106 13.02 -35.25 98.76
C ARG A 106 12.68 -33.89 98.18
N ILE A 107 13.22 -32.83 98.75
CA ILE A 107 13.14 -31.47 98.22
C ILE A 107 14.54 -30.96 97.92
N GLU A 108 14.66 -30.25 96.82
CA GLU A 108 15.85 -29.53 96.42
C GLU A 108 15.47 -28.05 96.27
N ARG A 109 16.36 -27.16 96.72
CA ARG A 109 16.13 -25.71 96.66
C ARG A 109 15.75 -25.32 95.24
N GLU A 110 14.62 -24.63 95.10
CA GLU A 110 14.10 -24.10 93.83
C GLU A 110 13.65 -25.15 92.79
N GLN A 111 13.80 -26.46 93.05
CA GLN A 111 13.38 -27.53 92.13
C GLN A 111 12.10 -28.27 92.58
N GLY A 112 11.58 -27.94 93.76
CA GLY A 112 10.35 -28.54 94.28
C GLY A 112 10.55 -29.91 94.95
N SER A 113 9.44 -30.55 95.32
CA SER A 113 9.44 -31.85 96.03
C SER A 113 9.21 -33.01 95.07
N VAL A 114 10.05 -34.04 95.15
CA VAL A 114 9.88 -35.34 94.51
C VAL A 114 9.39 -36.34 95.55
N TYR A 115 8.35 -37.11 95.19
CA TYR A 115 7.77 -38.15 96.03
C TYR A 115 8.11 -39.51 95.45
N ARG A 116 8.56 -40.44 96.29
CA ARG A 116 8.82 -41.83 95.88
C ARG A 116 8.18 -42.81 96.83
N VAL A 117 7.67 -43.90 96.27
CA VAL A 117 7.21 -45.09 97.00
C VAL A 117 8.00 -46.28 96.45
N ASN A 118 8.73 -46.99 97.32
CA ASN A 118 9.62 -48.09 96.95
C ASN A 118 10.58 -47.73 95.80
N GLY A 119 11.13 -46.51 95.84
CA GLY A 119 12.07 -46.00 94.85
C GLY A 119 11.47 -45.50 93.52
N ARG A 120 10.16 -45.66 93.28
CA ARG A 120 9.48 -45.16 92.06
C ARG A 120 8.92 -43.76 92.29
N ASP A 121 9.16 -42.86 91.33
CA ASP A 121 8.57 -41.52 91.35
C ASP A 121 7.04 -41.60 91.22
N VAL A 122 6.34 -40.98 92.15
CA VAL A 122 4.87 -40.95 92.22
C VAL A 122 4.39 -39.52 92.38
N ARG A 123 3.11 -39.25 92.07
CA ARG A 123 2.56 -37.91 92.27
C ARG A 123 2.33 -37.68 93.75
N ALA A 124 2.45 -36.42 94.18
CA ALA A 124 2.13 -36.00 95.56
C ALA A 124 0.72 -36.46 95.98
N ARG A 125 -0.24 -36.40 95.05
CA ARG A 125 -1.62 -36.84 95.27
C ARG A 125 -1.72 -38.36 95.53
N ASP A 126 -0.89 -39.17 94.89
CA ASP A 126 -0.90 -40.63 95.09
C ASP A 126 -0.40 -41.01 96.50
N VAL A 127 0.61 -40.29 97.00
CA VAL A 127 1.09 -40.43 98.39
C VAL A 127 0.04 -39.96 99.40
N GLN A 128 -0.65 -38.86 99.11
CA GLN A 128 -1.75 -38.38 99.95
C GLN A 128 -2.89 -39.40 100.04
N ILE A 129 -3.27 -40.02 98.92
CA ILE A 129 -4.30 -41.08 98.88
C ILE A 129 -3.84 -42.31 99.66
N LEU A 130 -2.58 -42.74 99.50
CA LEU A 130 -1.98 -43.87 100.23
C LEU A 130 -2.16 -43.75 101.75
N PHE A 131 -1.87 -42.58 102.32
CA PHE A 131 -2.03 -42.38 103.77
C PHE A 131 -3.47 -42.02 104.18
N ALA A 132 -4.29 -41.46 103.29
CA ALA A 132 -5.70 -41.20 103.55
C ALA A 132 -6.50 -42.50 103.74
N ASP A 133 -6.24 -43.52 102.90
CA ASP A 133 -6.88 -44.84 103.02
C ASP A 133 -6.44 -45.59 104.29
N ALA A 134 -5.23 -45.31 104.79
CA ALA A 134 -4.70 -45.88 106.03
C ALA A 134 -5.05 -45.06 107.29
N SER A 135 -5.94 -44.06 107.20
CA SER A 135 -6.31 -43.10 108.26
C SER A 135 -5.11 -42.47 109.01
N SER A 136 -3.95 -42.44 108.36
CA SER A 136 -2.65 -42.06 108.92
C SER A 136 -1.98 -40.95 108.12
N GLY A 137 -2.79 -40.17 107.38
CA GLY A 137 -2.38 -39.00 106.62
C GLY A 137 -1.78 -37.88 107.46
N SER A 138 -1.16 -36.92 106.79
CA SER A 138 -0.50 -35.77 107.43
C SER A 138 -1.44 -34.91 108.29
N ARG A 139 -2.75 -34.99 108.06
CA ARG A 139 -3.81 -34.28 108.78
C ARG A 139 -4.64 -35.16 109.69
N SER A 140 -4.25 -36.43 109.82
CA SER A 140 -4.95 -37.43 110.64
C SER A 140 -5.17 -36.93 112.07
N PRO A 141 -6.35 -37.16 112.66
CA PRO A 141 -6.61 -36.84 114.06
C PRO A 141 -5.68 -37.59 115.03
N ALA A 142 -5.03 -38.68 114.59
CA ALA A 142 -4.04 -39.40 115.37
C ALA A 142 -2.70 -38.65 115.55
N LEU A 143 -2.43 -37.62 114.73
CA LEU A 143 -1.21 -36.81 114.81
C LEU A 143 -1.50 -35.47 115.50
N VAL A 144 -1.34 -35.42 116.83
CA VAL A 144 -1.56 -34.21 117.63
C VAL A 144 -0.26 -33.44 117.83
N HIS A 145 -0.20 -32.22 117.28
CA HIS A 145 0.89 -31.27 117.53
C HIS A 145 0.42 -30.14 118.46
N GLN A 146 1.40 -29.38 118.96
CA GLN A 146 1.14 -28.15 119.68
C GLN A 146 0.18 -27.24 118.90
N GLY A 147 -0.91 -26.81 119.56
CA GLY A 147 -1.98 -25.99 118.97
C GLY A 147 -3.16 -26.75 118.33
N ARG A 148 -2.98 -28.04 117.97
CA ARG A 148 -4.00 -28.82 117.23
C ARG A 148 -5.31 -29.02 117.99
N ILE A 149 -5.24 -29.21 119.30
CA ILE A 149 -6.43 -29.41 120.14
C ILE A 149 -7.30 -28.14 120.11
N GLY A 150 -6.68 -26.96 120.18
CA GLY A 150 -7.39 -25.68 120.05
C GLY A 150 -8.01 -25.49 118.66
N GLU A 151 -7.29 -25.84 117.60
CA GLU A 151 -7.80 -25.80 116.20
C GLU A 151 -9.04 -26.69 116.00
N ILE A 152 -9.03 -27.90 116.56
CA ILE A 152 -10.17 -28.84 116.43
C ILE A 152 -11.41 -28.28 117.15
N ILE A 153 -11.23 -27.67 118.32
CA ILE A 153 -12.32 -27.07 119.10
C ILE A 153 -12.93 -25.87 118.37
N GLN A 154 -12.09 -25.04 117.72
CA GLN A 154 -12.51 -23.84 116.99
C GLN A 154 -12.90 -24.10 115.52
N ALA A 155 -12.79 -25.34 115.03
CA ALA A 155 -13.04 -25.66 113.62
C ALA A 155 -14.51 -25.44 113.21
N LYS A 156 -14.70 -24.87 112.01
CA LYS A 156 -16.01 -24.70 111.37
C LYS A 156 -16.68 -26.06 111.11
N PRO A 157 -18.03 -26.15 111.02
CA PRO A 157 -18.75 -27.41 110.79
C PRO A 157 -18.23 -28.22 109.59
N GLU A 158 -17.92 -27.59 108.46
CA GLU A 158 -17.37 -28.25 107.27
C GLU A 158 -15.97 -28.85 107.50
N GLN A 159 -15.11 -28.14 108.25
CA GLN A 159 -13.78 -28.61 108.62
C GLN A 159 -13.88 -29.77 109.62
N ARG A 160 -14.85 -29.69 110.53
CA ARG A 160 -15.14 -30.74 111.51
C ARG A 160 -15.72 -31.99 110.84
N ARG A 161 -16.58 -31.81 109.83
CA ARG A 161 -17.10 -32.89 108.99
C ARG A 161 -15.97 -33.65 108.30
N ARG A 162 -14.96 -32.97 107.75
CA ARG A 162 -13.79 -33.65 107.15
C ARG A 162 -13.07 -34.55 108.15
N VAL A 163 -12.92 -34.11 109.41
CA VAL A 163 -12.32 -34.93 110.48
C VAL A 163 -13.18 -36.15 110.79
N LEU A 164 -14.51 -36.01 110.78
CA LEU A 164 -15.45 -37.14 110.96
C LEU A 164 -15.41 -38.12 109.78
N GLU A 165 -15.35 -37.60 108.54
CA GLU A 165 -15.25 -38.41 107.32
C GLU A 165 -13.92 -39.18 107.24
N GLU A 166 -12.83 -38.57 107.71
CA GLU A 166 -11.51 -39.19 107.82
C GLU A 166 -11.49 -40.27 108.92
N ALA A 167 -12.15 -40.01 110.05
CA ALA A 167 -12.34 -41.00 111.12
C ALA A 167 -13.25 -42.17 110.68
N ALA A 168 -14.24 -41.91 109.81
CA ALA A 168 -15.10 -42.92 109.21
C ALA A 168 -14.46 -43.68 108.03
N GLY A 169 -13.26 -43.29 107.59
CA GLY A 169 -12.52 -43.95 106.52
C GLY A 169 -13.09 -43.75 105.10
N ILE A 170 -13.99 -42.78 104.88
CA ILE A 170 -14.65 -42.59 103.58
C ILE A 170 -13.98 -41.54 102.67
N SER A 171 -12.98 -40.80 103.18
CA SER A 171 -12.32 -39.73 102.44
C SER A 171 -11.59 -40.21 101.17
N GLY A 172 -10.97 -41.39 101.19
CA GLY A 172 -10.29 -41.97 100.03
C GLY A 172 -11.24 -42.45 98.92
N LEU A 173 -12.47 -42.84 99.27
CA LEU A 173 -13.50 -43.23 98.29
C LEU A 173 -13.98 -42.02 97.48
N HIS A 174 -14.25 -40.89 98.16
CA HIS A 174 -14.67 -39.65 97.50
C HIS A 174 -13.59 -39.08 96.57
N ALA A 175 -12.31 -39.14 96.98
CA ALA A 175 -11.19 -38.69 96.15
C ALA A 175 -11.08 -39.49 94.84
N ARG A 176 -11.22 -40.83 94.90
CA ARG A 176 -11.17 -41.70 93.72
C ARG A 176 -12.35 -41.47 92.76
N ARG A 177 -13.58 -41.30 93.28
CA ARG A 177 -14.76 -41.02 92.45
C ARG A 177 -14.57 -39.76 91.63
N HIS A 178 -14.12 -38.68 92.28
CA HIS A 178 -13.91 -37.41 91.61
C HIS A 178 -12.81 -37.47 90.53
N GLU A 179 -11.75 -38.25 90.78
CA GLU A 179 -10.70 -38.46 89.77
C GLU A 179 -11.20 -39.25 88.56
N ALA A 180 -12.01 -40.29 88.77
CA ALA A 180 -12.61 -41.06 87.69
C ALA A 180 -13.55 -40.19 86.83
N GLU A 181 -14.36 -39.34 87.44
CA GLU A 181 -15.24 -38.38 86.76
C GLU A 181 -14.44 -37.39 85.89
N LEU A 182 -13.32 -36.86 86.40
CA LEU A 182 -12.45 -35.98 85.63
C LEU A 182 -11.82 -36.68 84.42
N ARG A 183 -11.39 -37.94 84.57
CA ARG A 183 -10.83 -38.73 83.47
C ARG A 183 -11.88 -39.04 82.40
N LEU A 184 -13.11 -39.36 82.80
CA LEU A 184 -14.21 -39.62 81.87
C LEU A 184 -14.52 -38.39 81.02
N ARG A 185 -14.68 -37.22 81.65
CA ARG A 185 -14.94 -35.96 80.92
C ARG A 185 -13.84 -35.63 79.92
N ALA A 186 -12.57 -35.86 80.29
CA ALA A 186 -11.46 -35.65 79.38
C ALA A 186 -11.52 -36.60 78.16
N ALA A 187 -11.93 -37.85 78.35
CA ALA A 187 -12.11 -38.80 77.26
C ALA A 187 -13.27 -38.42 76.33
N GLU A 188 -14.41 -37.97 76.88
CA GLU A 188 -15.56 -37.48 76.11
C GLU A 188 -15.18 -36.28 75.24
N GLN A 189 -14.43 -35.32 75.80
CA GLN A 189 -13.97 -34.15 75.05
C GLN A 189 -12.99 -34.54 73.92
N ASN A 190 -12.13 -35.53 74.15
CA ASN A 190 -11.25 -36.04 73.10
C ASN A 190 -12.02 -36.73 71.97
N LEU A 191 -13.11 -37.43 72.28
CA LEU A 191 -13.96 -38.09 71.28
C LEU A 191 -14.66 -37.06 70.39
N LEU A 192 -15.25 -36.02 70.98
CA LEU A 192 -15.86 -34.91 70.22
C LEU A 192 -14.87 -34.28 69.23
N ARG A 193 -13.63 -34.04 69.68
CA ARG A 193 -12.58 -33.52 68.80
C ARG A 193 -12.26 -34.48 67.63
N LEU A 194 -12.30 -35.78 67.88
CA LEU A 194 -12.02 -36.78 66.87
C LEU A 194 -13.14 -36.85 65.82
N GLU A 195 -14.39 -36.71 66.25
CA GLU A 195 -15.55 -36.60 65.35
C GLU A 195 -15.45 -35.38 64.43
N ASP A 196 -15.05 -34.21 64.97
CA ASP A 196 -14.80 -33.01 64.17
C ASP A 196 -13.72 -33.24 63.11
N VAL A 197 -12.60 -33.87 63.49
CA VAL A 197 -11.50 -34.20 62.56
C VAL A 197 -11.97 -35.17 61.47
N ILE A 198 -12.79 -36.17 61.82
CA ILE A 198 -13.38 -37.08 60.82
C ILE A 198 -14.26 -36.30 59.84
N GLY A 199 -15.11 -35.40 60.32
CA GLY A 199 -15.94 -34.54 59.46
C GLY A 199 -15.11 -33.71 58.47
N GLN A 200 -14.01 -33.12 58.95
CA GLN A 200 -13.08 -32.39 58.09
C GLN A 200 -12.42 -33.29 57.02
N LEU A 201 -11.98 -34.48 57.40
CA LEU A 201 -11.37 -35.44 56.47
C LEU A 201 -12.35 -35.92 55.41
N VAL A 202 -13.62 -36.15 55.76
CA VAL A 202 -14.67 -36.52 54.79
C VAL A 202 -14.86 -35.43 53.74
N ASN A 203 -14.93 -34.16 54.17
CA ASN A 203 -15.02 -33.03 53.25
C ASN A 203 -13.80 -32.92 52.33
N GLN A 204 -12.60 -33.17 52.87
CA GLN A 204 -11.37 -33.18 52.08
C GLN A 204 -11.38 -34.30 51.03
N VAL A 205 -11.83 -35.50 51.40
CA VAL A 205 -11.96 -36.64 50.47
C VAL A 205 -12.95 -36.33 49.34
N GLU A 206 -14.10 -35.73 49.63
CA GLU A 206 -15.07 -35.37 48.58
C GLU A 206 -14.52 -34.29 47.64
N SER A 207 -13.78 -33.31 48.16
CA SER A 207 -13.06 -32.33 47.33
C SER A 207 -12.04 -33.01 46.42
N LEU A 208 -11.20 -33.90 46.97
CA LEU A 208 -10.21 -34.65 46.20
C LEU A 208 -10.85 -35.55 45.13
N LYS A 209 -11.99 -36.17 45.41
CA LYS A 209 -12.76 -36.93 44.40
C LYS A 209 -13.21 -36.05 43.24
N ARG A 210 -13.69 -34.82 43.51
CA ARG A 210 -14.07 -33.87 42.46
C ARG A 210 -12.87 -33.47 41.61
N GLN A 211 -11.74 -33.15 42.24
CA GLN A 211 -10.49 -32.83 41.55
C GLN A 211 -9.99 -33.99 40.69
N ALA A 212 -10.04 -35.23 41.19
CA ALA A 212 -9.66 -36.41 40.43
C ALA A 212 -10.53 -36.61 39.19
N ARG A 213 -11.85 -36.44 39.30
CA ARG A 213 -12.77 -36.51 38.14
C ARG A 213 -12.46 -35.43 37.10
N GLN A 214 -12.17 -34.21 37.54
CA GLN A 214 -11.78 -33.11 36.65
C GLN A 214 -10.46 -33.43 35.94
N ALA A 215 -9.45 -33.94 36.65
CA ALA A 215 -8.16 -34.32 36.07
C ALA A 215 -8.30 -35.46 35.05
N VAL A 216 -9.15 -36.45 35.31
CA VAL A 216 -9.45 -37.53 34.34
C VAL A 216 -10.12 -36.98 33.10
N ARG A 217 -11.13 -36.10 33.25
CA ARG A 217 -11.81 -35.45 32.12
C ARG A 217 -10.84 -34.60 31.30
N TYR A 218 -9.97 -33.83 31.97
CA TYR A 218 -8.93 -33.04 31.33
C TYR A 218 -7.96 -33.91 30.52
N LYS A 219 -7.48 -35.03 31.09
CA LYS A 219 -6.59 -35.96 30.37
C LYS A 219 -7.26 -36.55 29.13
N ALA A 220 -8.52 -36.97 29.24
CA ALA A 220 -9.27 -37.49 28.10
C ALA A 220 -9.43 -36.42 27.00
N LEU A 221 -9.89 -35.22 27.37
CA LEU A 221 -10.07 -34.12 26.41
C LEU A 221 -8.75 -33.70 25.77
N SER A 222 -7.68 -33.60 26.55
CA SER A 222 -6.33 -33.30 26.04
C SER A 222 -5.85 -34.37 25.05
N GLY A 223 -6.18 -35.64 25.29
CA GLY A 223 -5.91 -36.73 24.34
C GLY A 223 -6.67 -36.55 23.02
N HIS A 224 -7.95 -36.17 23.08
CA HIS A 224 -8.75 -35.87 21.89
C HIS A 224 -8.20 -34.66 21.12
N VAL A 225 -7.83 -33.59 21.82
CA VAL A 225 -7.21 -32.39 21.22
C VAL A 225 -5.92 -32.77 20.51
N ARG A 226 -4.98 -33.46 21.17
CA ARG A 226 -3.73 -33.89 20.53
C ARG A 226 -3.96 -34.76 19.29
N LYS A 227 -4.94 -35.66 19.33
CA LYS A 227 -5.30 -36.49 18.17
C LYS A 227 -5.85 -35.65 17.02
N ALA A 228 -6.71 -34.68 17.32
CA ALA A 228 -7.26 -33.78 16.32
C ALA A 228 -6.18 -32.87 15.72
N GLU A 229 -5.29 -32.32 16.54
CA GLU A 229 -4.14 -31.52 16.11
C GLU A 229 -3.19 -32.33 15.22
N ALA A 230 -2.83 -33.55 15.63
CA ALA A 230 -2.00 -34.43 14.81
C ALA A 230 -2.66 -34.76 13.47
N THR A 231 -3.98 -34.98 13.46
CA THR A 231 -4.74 -35.23 12.22
C THR A 231 -4.75 -34.00 11.33
N LEU A 232 -4.98 -32.81 11.89
CA LEU A 232 -4.94 -31.54 11.16
C LEU A 232 -3.56 -31.30 10.55
N PHE A 233 -2.48 -31.50 11.31
CA PHE A 233 -1.12 -31.35 10.82
C PHE A 233 -0.79 -32.36 9.73
N HIS A 234 -1.25 -33.61 9.85
CA HIS A 234 -1.06 -34.61 8.81
C HIS A 234 -1.80 -34.23 7.52
N VAL A 235 -3.04 -33.75 7.60
CA VAL A 235 -3.80 -33.28 6.42
C VAL A 235 -3.07 -32.11 5.77
N ARG A 236 -2.63 -31.12 6.55
CA ARG A 236 -1.88 -29.96 6.03
C ARG A 236 -0.56 -30.38 5.38
N PHE A 237 0.16 -31.32 6.00
CA PHE A 237 1.40 -31.87 5.44
C PHE A 237 1.13 -32.57 4.11
N SER A 238 0.12 -33.43 4.04
CA SER A 238 -0.25 -34.14 2.81
C SER A 238 -0.69 -33.18 1.69
N GLN A 239 -1.41 -32.10 2.03
CA GLN A 239 -1.76 -31.04 1.08
C GLN A 239 -0.51 -30.31 0.57
N ALA A 240 0.38 -29.89 1.48
CA ALA A 240 1.63 -29.23 1.10
C ALA A 240 2.51 -30.13 0.22
N MET A 241 2.60 -31.43 0.51
CA MET A 241 3.34 -32.38 -0.32
C MET A 241 2.72 -32.53 -1.72
N ALA A 242 1.39 -32.53 -1.82
CA ALA A 242 0.71 -32.56 -3.13
C ALA A 242 0.94 -31.27 -3.92
N GLU A 243 0.92 -30.11 -3.27
CA GLU A 243 1.23 -28.81 -3.88
C GLU A 243 2.69 -28.76 -4.38
N VAL A 244 3.65 -29.26 -3.59
CA VAL A 244 5.06 -29.37 -4.00
C VAL A 244 5.19 -30.28 -5.22
N ALA A 245 4.58 -31.46 -5.22
CA ALA A 245 4.64 -32.37 -6.35
C ALA A 245 4.03 -31.75 -7.63
N ALA A 246 2.90 -31.04 -7.51
CA ALA A 246 2.29 -30.34 -8.62
C ALA A 246 3.18 -29.19 -9.14
N ALA A 247 3.82 -28.44 -8.24
CA ALA A 247 4.74 -27.37 -8.60
C ALA A 247 6.02 -27.89 -9.28
N GLU A 248 6.57 -29.03 -8.81
CA GLU A 248 7.71 -29.70 -9.44
C GLU A 248 7.36 -30.18 -10.85
N GLN A 249 6.19 -30.79 -11.03
CA GLN A 249 5.72 -31.20 -12.36
C GLN A 249 5.55 -29.99 -13.31
N ALA A 250 4.92 -28.91 -12.83
CA ALA A 250 4.73 -27.70 -13.63
C ALA A 250 6.07 -27.03 -13.99
N LYS A 251 7.05 -27.06 -13.08
CA LYS A 251 8.40 -26.57 -13.32
C LYS A 251 9.10 -27.40 -14.41
N ASP A 252 9.00 -28.73 -14.34
CA ASP A 252 9.61 -29.62 -15.32
C ASP A 252 8.98 -29.46 -16.72
N GLU A 253 7.67 -29.32 -16.80
CA GLU A 253 6.95 -29.02 -18.05
C GLU A 253 7.39 -27.66 -18.63
N SER A 254 7.47 -26.63 -17.80
CA SER A 254 7.96 -25.30 -18.21
C SER A 254 9.42 -25.35 -18.68
N ALA A 255 10.29 -26.07 -17.96
CA ALA A 255 11.69 -26.23 -18.35
C ALA A 255 11.83 -26.93 -19.71
N ARG A 256 11.02 -27.98 -19.98
CA ARG A 256 10.98 -28.63 -21.29
C ARG A 256 10.52 -27.68 -22.39
N ALA A 257 9.46 -26.89 -22.14
CA ALA A 257 8.96 -25.92 -23.10
C ALA A 257 9.98 -24.81 -23.40
N VAL A 258 10.76 -24.38 -22.41
CA VAL A 258 11.86 -23.42 -22.62
C VAL A 258 12.93 -24.04 -23.52
N VAL A 259 13.39 -25.27 -23.23
CA VAL A 259 14.41 -25.95 -24.04
C VAL A 259 13.95 -26.11 -25.49
N GLU A 260 12.71 -26.55 -25.72
CA GLU A 260 12.14 -26.69 -27.06
C GLU A 260 12.10 -25.35 -27.80
N ARG A 261 11.58 -24.30 -27.16
CA ARG A 261 11.48 -22.97 -27.77
C ARG A 261 12.84 -22.35 -28.05
N THR A 262 13.82 -22.52 -27.16
CA THR A 262 15.18 -22.03 -27.37
C THR A 262 15.86 -22.76 -28.53
N SER A 263 15.62 -24.08 -28.67
CA SER A 263 16.14 -24.86 -29.80
C SER A 263 15.53 -24.39 -31.12
N LEU A 264 14.21 -24.22 -31.17
CA LEU A 264 13.51 -23.70 -32.35
C LEU A 264 13.96 -22.27 -32.70
N GLN A 265 14.17 -21.41 -31.70
CA GLN A 265 14.69 -20.06 -31.91
C GLN A 265 16.10 -20.10 -32.52
N ALA A 266 16.99 -20.96 -32.03
CA ALA A 266 18.34 -21.10 -32.55
C ALA A 266 18.35 -21.63 -34.00
N GLU A 267 17.51 -22.62 -34.31
CA GLU A 267 17.32 -23.13 -35.67
C GLU A 267 16.80 -22.04 -36.61
N THR A 268 15.77 -21.30 -36.19
CA THR A 268 15.18 -20.23 -36.99
C THR A 268 16.17 -19.09 -37.23
N ALA A 269 16.93 -18.69 -36.20
CA ALA A 269 17.97 -17.69 -36.33
C ALA A 269 19.09 -18.13 -37.29
N THR A 270 19.45 -19.42 -37.26
CA THR A 270 20.42 -20.00 -38.19
C THR A 270 19.90 -19.95 -39.63
N GLN A 271 18.65 -20.34 -39.86
CA GLN A 271 18.01 -20.27 -41.18
C GLN A 271 17.90 -18.83 -41.70
N GLN A 272 17.55 -17.89 -40.81
CA GLN A 272 17.51 -16.47 -41.14
C GLN A 272 18.90 -15.96 -41.56
N ALA A 273 19.96 -16.32 -40.82
CA ALA A 273 21.33 -15.94 -41.14
C ALA A 273 21.79 -16.52 -42.49
N LEU A 274 21.50 -17.80 -42.76
CA LEU A 274 21.80 -18.45 -44.04
C LEU A 274 21.09 -17.75 -45.21
N THR A 275 19.80 -17.45 -45.04
CA THR A 275 19.00 -16.75 -46.04
C THR A 275 19.53 -15.33 -46.27
N ALA A 276 19.82 -14.59 -45.19
CA ALA A 276 20.40 -13.25 -45.27
C ALA A 276 21.77 -13.23 -45.95
N ALA A 277 22.60 -14.26 -45.75
CA ALA A 277 23.90 -14.40 -46.42
C ALA A 277 23.76 -14.65 -47.93
N SER A 278 22.68 -15.30 -48.38
CA SER A 278 22.40 -15.54 -49.81
C SER A 278 21.85 -14.31 -50.56
N LEU A 279 21.23 -13.36 -49.83
CA LEU A 279 20.51 -12.23 -50.40
C LEU A 279 21.40 -11.23 -51.19
N PRO A 280 22.62 -10.89 -50.75
CA PRO A 280 23.51 -10.00 -51.49
C PRO A 280 23.86 -10.55 -52.88
N ALA A 281 24.16 -11.85 -53.00
CA ALA A 281 24.49 -12.45 -54.29
C ALA A 281 23.30 -12.42 -55.26
N LEU A 282 22.07 -12.62 -54.75
CA LEU A 282 20.85 -12.49 -55.55
C LEU A 282 20.60 -11.03 -55.98
N ARG A 283 20.81 -10.06 -55.08
CA ARG A 283 20.70 -8.61 -55.41
C ARG A 283 21.75 -8.17 -56.42
N ASP A 284 22.98 -8.67 -56.32
CA ASP A 284 24.02 -8.40 -57.31
C ASP A 284 23.67 -9.01 -58.68
N ALA A 285 23.10 -10.23 -58.70
CA ALA A 285 22.62 -10.85 -59.93
C ALA A 285 21.46 -10.06 -60.56
N GLU A 286 20.49 -9.61 -59.75
CA GLU A 286 19.40 -8.73 -60.17
C GLU A 286 19.94 -7.42 -60.75
N ALA A 287 20.84 -6.74 -60.05
CA ALA A 287 21.43 -5.48 -60.50
C ALA A 287 22.20 -5.65 -61.82
N LYS A 288 22.95 -6.74 -61.98
CA LYS A 288 23.64 -7.08 -63.24
C LYS A 288 22.65 -7.32 -64.38
N ALA A 289 21.57 -8.06 -64.11
CA ALA A 289 20.52 -8.33 -65.09
C ALA A 289 19.79 -7.04 -65.49
N ALA A 290 19.43 -6.18 -64.53
CA ALA A 290 18.80 -4.89 -64.78
C ALA A 290 19.70 -3.95 -65.59
N ALA A 291 21.00 -3.88 -65.27
CA ALA A 291 21.97 -3.10 -66.04
C ALA A 291 22.18 -3.65 -67.46
N ALA A 292 22.14 -4.97 -67.65
CA ALA A 292 22.17 -5.58 -68.98
C ALA A 292 20.91 -5.25 -69.78
N LEU A 293 19.73 -5.36 -69.16
CA LEU A 293 18.44 -5.00 -69.78
C LEU A 293 18.42 -3.52 -70.19
N GLN A 294 18.83 -2.61 -69.32
CA GLN A 294 18.84 -1.18 -69.61
C GLN A 294 19.77 -0.83 -70.79
N ARG A 295 20.92 -1.51 -70.89
CA ARG A 295 21.82 -1.39 -72.05
C ARG A 295 21.15 -1.87 -73.34
N LEU A 296 20.47 -3.02 -73.29
CA LEU A 296 19.76 -3.58 -74.44
C LEU A 296 18.59 -2.69 -74.88
N VAL A 297 17.81 -2.16 -73.93
CA VAL A 297 16.72 -1.20 -74.20
C VAL A 297 17.28 0.07 -74.85
N SER A 298 18.35 0.64 -74.29
CA SER A 298 18.98 1.83 -74.87
C SER A 298 19.52 1.57 -76.27
N ALA A 299 20.15 0.41 -76.50
CA ALA A 299 20.64 0.03 -77.82
C ALA A 299 19.49 -0.16 -78.82
N ARG A 300 18.39 -0.80 -78.42
CA ARG A 300 17.18 -0.92 -79.23
C ARG A 300 16.62 0.46 -79.58
N ASP A 301 16.46 1.36 -78.62
CA ASP A 301 15.89 2.69 -78.86
C ASP A 301 16.78 3.55 -79.79
N VAL A 302 18.10 3.32 -79.80
CA VAL A 302 19.02 3.95 -80.77
C VAL A 302 18.80 3.35 -82.16
N LEU A 303 18.74 2.02 -82.27
CA LEU A 303 18.50 1.32 -83.53
C LEU A 303 17.14 1.68 -84.14
N GLU A 304 16.08 1.75 -83.35
CA GLU A 304 14.74 2.18 -83.80
C GLU A 304 14.75 3.63 -84.32
N ARG A 305 15.51 4.53 -83.67
CA ARG A 305 15.69 5.91 -84.14
C ARG A 305 16.50 5.98 -85.43
N GLU A 306 17.54 5.17 -85.57
CA GLU A 306 18.33 5.07 -86.81
C GLU A 306 17.49 4.49 -87.95
N GLU A 307 16.70 3.45 -87.69
CA GLU A 307 15.77 2.86 -88.65
C GLU A 307 14.72 3.89 -89.10
N ALA A 308 14.10 4.62 -88.16
CA ALA A 308 13.14 5.67 -88.49
C ALA A 308 13.78 6.77 -89.38
N ARG A 309 14.99 7.24 -89.04
CA ARG A 309 15.74 8.21 -89.85
C ARG A 309 16.08 7.66 -91.24
N ALA A 310 16.51 6.41 -91.32
CA ALA A 310 16.83 5.76 -92.58
C ALA A 310 15.59 5.65 -93.47
N ASN A 311 14.43 5.29 -92.90
CA ASN A 311 13.16 5.20 -93.61
C ASN A 311 12.64 6.57 -94.06
N GLU A 312 12.73 7.61 -93.23
CA GLU A 312 12.40 8.99 -93.62
C GLU A 312 13.30 9.46 -94.78
N ARG A 313 14.60 9.19 -94.68
CA ARG A 313 15.57 9.54 -95.74
C ARG A 313 15.30 8.77 -97.03
N MET A 314 14.99 7.48 -96.93
CA MET A 314 14.58 6.67 -98.08
C MET A 314 13.34 7.26 -98.75
N ALA A 315 12.30 7.60 -97.98
CA ALA A 315 11.08 8.20 -98.51
C ALA A 315 11.33 9.57 -99.17
N GLU A 316 12.20 10.41 -98.59
CA GLU A 316 12.63 11.66 -99.22
C GLU A 316 13.35 11.42 -100.55
N LEU A 317 14.28 10.47 -100.59
CA LEU A 317 15.04 10.13 -101.79
C LEU A 317 14.14 9.54 -102.89
N ILE A 318 13.16 8.70 -102.53
CA ILE A 318 12.15 8.20 -103.48
C ILE A 318 11.36 9.36 -104.07
N ARG A 319 10.83 10.27 -103.23
CA ARG A 319 10.10 11.45 -103.72
C ARG A 319 10.95 12.32 -104.64
N ARG A 320 12.23 12.54 -104.31
CA ARG A 320 13.18 13.26 -105.17
C ARG A 320 13.42 12.54 -106.48
N SER A 321 13.58 11.21 -106.46
CA SER A 321 13.77 10.42 -107.68
C SER A 321 12.55 10.49 -108.59
N GLU A 322 11.34 10.39 -108.03
CA GLU A 322 10.09 10.55 -108.79
C GLU A 322 9.96 11.96 -109.38
N GLN A 323 10.32 13.00 -108.62
CA GLN A 323 10.32 14.37 -109.10
C GLN A 323 11.32 14.55 -110.27
N ILE A 324 12.56 14.07 -110.11
CA ILE A 324 13.59 14.14 -111.15
C ILE A 324 13.15 13.36 -112.40
N ALA A 325 12.48 12.21 -112.24
CA ALA A 325 11.94 11.45 -113.37
C ALA A 325 10.87 12.26 -114.12
N ARG A 326 9.91 12.88 -113.40
CA ARG A 326 8.89 13.74 -114.01
C ARG A 326 9.50 14.95 -114.70
N ASP A 327 10.48 15.59 -114.08
CA ASP A 327 11.20 16.72 -114.66
C ASP A 327 11.95 16.28 -115.93
N ARG A 328 12.61 15.12 -115.91
CA ARG A 328 13.26 14.54 -117.09
C ARG A 328 12.28 14.27 -118.23
N ASP A 329 11.13 13.66 -117.93
CA ASP A 329 10.11 13.35 -118.93
C ASP A 329 9.51 14.63 -119.52
N ARG A 330 9.30 15.66 -118.69
CA ARG A 330 8.89 16.99 -119.14
C ARG A 330 9.93 17.64 -120.05
N GLU A 331 11.20 17.63 -119.66
CA GLU A 331 12.29 18.19 -120.49
C GLU A 331 12.45 17.41 -121.80
N ALA A 332 12.29 16.08 -121.78
CA ALA A 332 12.30 15.26 -122.99
C ALA A 332 11.12 15.61 -123.92
N GLN A 333 9.95 15.88 -123.38
CA GLN A 333 8.78 16.32 -124.14
C GLN A 333 9.00 17.73 -124.73
N LEU A 334 9.55 18.66 -123.95
CA LEU A 334 9.92 20.00 -124.44
C LEU A 334 10.98 19.94 -125.55
N LEU A 335 11.97 19.07 -125.42
CA LEU A 335 12.97 18.80 -126.46
C LEU A 335 12.31 18.25 -127.73
N ALA A 336 11.42 17.26 -127.61
CA ALA A 336 10.70 16.71 -128.76
C ALA A 336 9.81 17.76 -129.45
N ASP A 337 9.12 18.60 -128.67
CA ASP A 337 8.32 19.72 -129.20
C ASP A 337 9.21 20.77 -129.89
N ALA A 338 10.39 21.05 -129.33
CA ALA A 338 11.38 21.96 -129.91
C ALA A 338 11.98 21.40 -131.20
N ASP A 339 12.34 20.11 -131.24
CA ASP A 339 12.83 19.43 -132.44
C ASP A 339 11.76 19.41 -133.54
N GLY A 340 10.51 19.08 -133.21
CA GLY A 340 9.40 19.17 -134.17
C GLY A 340 9.13 20.61 -134.64
N THR A 341 9.36 21.60 -133.79
CA THR A 341 9.30 23.02 -134.18
C THR A 341 10.46 23.40 -135.11
N MET A 342 11.67 22.91 -134.85
CA MET A 342 12.82 23.12 -135.73
C MET A 342 12.62 22.47 -137.10
N GLU A 343 12.17 21.22 -137.16
CA GLU A 343 11.86 20.54 -138.43
C GLU A 343 10.82 21.34 -139.25
N ARG A 344 9.78 21.86 -138.59
CA ARG A 344 8.78 22.70 -139.25
C ARG A 344 9.37 24.01 -139.78
N LEU A 345 10.20 24.70 -138.97
CA LEU A 345 10.87 25.94 -139.38
C LEU A 345 11.89 25.70 -140.50
N GLU A 346 12.53 24.53 -140.52
CA GLU A 346 13.52 24.17 -141.53
C GLU A 346 12.84 23.84 -142.86
N ALA A 347 11.72 23.12 -142.82
CA ALA A 347 10.84 22.93 -143.98
C ALA A 347 10.25 24.25 -144.49
N GLU A 348 9.82 25.15 -143.60
CA GLU A 348 9.34 26.48 -143.95
C GLU A 348 10.46 27.33 -144.58
N ARG A 349 11.70 27.22 -144.07
CA ARG A 349 12.87 27.88 -144.65
C ARG A 349 13.21 27.36 -146.04
N GLU A 350 13.14 26.05 -146.26
CA GLU A 350 13.40 25.42 -147.57
C GLU A 350 12.32 25.78 -148.59
N GLN A 351 11.05 25.83 -148.16
CA GLN A 351 9.94 26.34 -148.97
C GLN A 351 10.15 27.81 -149.34
N LEU A 352 10.50 28.67 -148.37
CA LEU A 352 10.77 30.08 -148.61
C LEU A 352 11.99 30.30 -149.53
N ALA A 353 13.01 29.45 -149.44
CA ALA A 353 14.17 29.50 -150.35
C ALA A 353 13.77 29.16 -151.80
N THR A 354 12.93 28.13 -151.96
CA THR A 354 12.37 27.74 -153.27
C THR A 354 11.49 28.87 -153.85
N ASP A 355 10.66 29.49 -153.01
CA ASP A 355 9.81 30.61 -153.40
C ASP A 355 10.63 31.85 -153.78
N LEU A 356 11.76 32.09 -153.10
CA LEU A 356 12.73 33.15 -153.39
C LEU A 356 13.45 32.92 -154.73
N GLU A 357 13.89 31.70 -155.03
CA GLU A 357 14.46 31.34 -156.35
C GLU A 357 13.43 31.56 -157.46
N ALA A 358 12.20 31.06 -157.28
CA ALA A 358 11.12 31.27 -158.25
C ALA A 358 10.73 32.76 -158.39
N ALA A 359 10.86 33.56 -157.33
CA ALA A 359 10.67 35.01 -157.38
C ALA A 359 11.83 35.72 -158.09
N ALA A 360 13.08 35.26 -157.91
CA ALA A 360 14.25 35.80 -158.59
C ALA A 360 14.23 35.54 -160.10
N GLU A 361 13.82 34.34 -160.53
CA GLU A 361 13.61 34.02 -161.96
C GLU A 361 12.53 34.89 -162.60
N ARG A 362 11.37 35.04 -161.93
CA ARG A 362 10.30 35.96 -162.38
C ARG A 362 10.76 37.41 -162.43
N ARG A 363 11.62 37.84 -161.50
CA ARG A 363 12.17 39.20 -161.46
C ARG A 363 13.15 39.45 -162.60
N ALA A 364 13.99 38.47 -162.95
CA ALA A 364 14.90 38.56 -164.10
C ALA A 364 14.13 38.64 -165.43
N GLU A 365 13.06 37.85 -165.60
CA GLU A 365 12.18 37.89 -166.78
C GLU A 365 11.47 39.26 -166.91
N ILE A 366 11.05 39.85 -165.79
CA ILE A 366 10.44 41.18 -165.77
C ILE A 366 11.48 42.28 -166.08
N GLU A 367 12.69 42.20 -165.53
CA GLU A 367 13.76 43.19 -165.79
C GLU A 367 14.18 43.20 -167.26
N GLU A 368 14.21 42.05 -167.94
CA GLU A 368 14.48 41.96 -169.38
C GLU A 368 13.36 42.61 -170.22
N ARG A 369 12.10 42.37 -169.87
CA ARG A 369 10.94 43.00 -170.53
C ARG A 369 10.86 44.52 -170.29
N VAL A 370 11.31 44.99 -169.12
CA VAL A 370 11.40 46.42 -168.81
C VAL A 370 12.50 47.08 -169.63
N ALA A 371 13.66 46.44 -169.79
CA ALA A 371 14.76 46.96 -170.62
C ALA A 371 14.38 47.09 -172.11
N GLU A 372 13.62 46.14 -172.66
CA GLU A 372 13.06 46.26 -174.02
C GLU A 372 12.05 47.41 -174.14
N ALA A 373 11.19 47.59 -173.14
CA ALA A 373 10.20 48.68 -173.13
C ALA A 373 10.87 50.06 -173.01
N ASP A 374 11.88 50.21 -172.18
CA ASP A 374 12.62 51.47 -171.98
C ASP A 374 13.35 51.92 -173.27
N ALA A 375 13.88 50.97 -174.06
CA ALA A 375 14.49 51.28 -175.35
C ALA A 375 13.47 51.84 -176.38
N VAL A 376 12.23 51.34 -176.35
CA VAL A 376 11.13 51.83 -177.19
C VAL A 376 10.64 53.19 -176.72
N VAL A 377 10.56 53.41 -175.40
CA VAL A 377 10.17 54.69 -174.79
C VAL A 377 11.20 55.78 -175.11
N ALA A 378 12.50 55.51 -174.97
CA ALA A 378 13.55 56.50 -175.29
C ALA A 378 13.54 56.95 -176.78
N ALA A 379 13.21 56.03 -177.70
CA ALA A 379 13.09 56.36 -179.12
C ALA A 379 11.84 57.22 -179.42
N THR A 380 10.74 56.97 -178.72
CA THR A 380 9.47 57.68 -178.89
C THR A 380 9.44 59.04 -178.18
N GLU A 381 10.08 59.18 -177.02
CA GLU A 381 10.23 60.45 -176.30
C GLU A 381 11.08 61.47 -177.05
N LYS A 382 12.10 61.02 -177.80
CA LYS A 382 12.88 61.90 -178.68
C LYS A 382 12.03 62.52 -179.79
N GLY A 383 11.14 61.74 -180.41
CA GLY A 383 10.18 62.24 -181.41
C GLY A 383 9.06 63.10 -180.81
N LEU A 384 8.62 62.79 -179.58
CA LEU A 384 7.61 63.56 -178.87
C LEU A 384 8.14 64.94 -178.46
N SER A 385 9.40 65.06 -178.04
CA SER A 385 10.02 66.34 -177.68
C SER A 385 10.06 67.34 -178.84
N GLU A 386 10.29 66.86 -180.07
CA GLU A 386 10.33 67.71 -181.27
C GLU A 386 8.93 68.23 -181.65
N LEU A 387 7.89 67.42 -181.45
CA LEU A 387 6.49 67.79 -181.71
C LEU A 387 5.84 68.62 -180.60
N THR A 388 6.25 68.43 -179.33
CA THR A 388 5.67 69.12 -178.17
C THR A 388 6.11 70.58 -178.08
N ALA A 389 7.31 70.91 -178.58
CA ALA A 389 7.77 72.29 -178.72
C ALA A 389 6.88 73.11 -179.68
N ALA A 390 6.29 72.47 -180.71
CA ALA A 390 5.39 73.12 -181.66
C ALA A 390 3.94 73.29 -181.13
N LEU A 391 3.51 72.49 -180.14
CA LEU A 391 2.13 72.46 -179.63
C LEU A 391 1.92 73.32 -178.36
N ALA A 392 2.98 73.53 -177.57
CA ALA A 392 2.92 74.29 -176.31
C ALA A 392 2.59 75.79 -176.50
N GLU A 393 2.91 76.37 -177.66
CA GLU A 393 2.56 77.76 -178.01
C GLU A 393 1.05 77.97 -178.15
N VAL A 394 0.29 76.93 -178.51
CA VAL A 394 -1.15 77.03 -178.81
C VAL A 394 -2.04 76.79 -177.57
N THR A 395 -1.56 76.07 -176.56
CA THR A 395 -2.42 75.50 -175.48
C THR A 395 -2.50 76.36 -174.20
N ALA A 396 -1.55 77.27 -173.99
CA ALA A 396 -1.50 78.18 -172.84
C ALA A 396 -2.72 79.13 -172.73
N ARG A 397 -3.56 79.22 -173.77
CA ARG A 397 -4.66 80.19 -173.84
C ARG A 397 -6.01 79.70 -173.27
N ARG A 398 -6.18 78.41 -172.92
CA ARG A 398 -7.52 77.82 -172.67
C ARG A 398 -7.91 77.51 -171.22
N ARG A 399 -6.98 77.14 -170.32
CA ARG A 399 -7.30 76.40 -169.07
C ARG A 399 -7.53 77.22 -167.79
N GLN A 400 -7.52 78.55 -167.85
CA GLN A 400 -7.56 79.39 -166.65
C GLN A 400 -8.97 79.58 -166.04
N LEU A 401 -10.03 79.00 -166.60
CA LEU A 401 -11.40 79.43 -166.32
C LEU A 401 -12.26 78.54 -165.38
N GLU A 402 -11.81 77.37 -164.89
CA GLU A 402 -12.78 76.38 -164.34
C GLU A 402 -12.93 76.18 -162.81
N GLY A 403 -12.03 76.64 -161.91
CA GLY A 403 -12.35 76.76 -160.45
C GLY A 403 -12.98 75.53 -159.76
N ALA A 404 -13.69 75.55 -158.62
CA ALA A 404 -13.65 76.37 -157.39
C ALA A 404 -14.79 75.94 -156.39
N VAL A 405 -15.49 74.80 -156.56
CA VAL A 405 -16.85 74.61 -155.99
C VAL A 405 -17.02 73.60 -154.81
N ARG A 406 -16.05 72.78 -154.40
CA ARG A 406 -16.37 71.51 -153.68
C ARG A 406 -16.45 71.45 -152.13
N ALA A 407 -16.58 72.56 -151.39
CA ALA A 407 -16.19 72.60 -149.96
C ALA A 407 -17.27 72.60 -148.83
N GLN A 408 -18.51 72.07 -148.93
CA GLN A 408 -19.52 72.23 -147.84
C GLN A 408 -20.45 71.06 -147.48
N SER A 409 -20.04 70.07 -146.67
CA SER A 409 -21.01 69.05 -146.16
C SER A 409 -20.69 68.45 -144.77
N GLU A 410 -20.48 69.34 -143.80
CA GLU A 410 -20.57 69.15 -142.33
C GLU A 410 -21.69 68.20 -141.76
N ARG A 411 -21.58 67.85 -140.45
CA ARG A 411 -22.54 68.19 -139.34
C ARG A 411 -23.52 67.25 -138.56
N ALA A 412 -23.71 65.94 -138.74
CA ALA A 412 -24.98 65.35 -138.24
C ALA A 412 -25.12 64.61 -136.86
N SER A 413 -24.14 64.00 -136.18
CA SER A 413 -24.52 62.92 -135.21
C SER A 413 -24.09 63.11 -133.73
N ARG A 414 -24.94 63.81 -132.96
CA ARG A 414 -25.10 63.78 -131.48
C ARG A 414 -26.55 63.32 -131.20
N THR A 415 -26.85 62.90 -129.96
CA THR A 415 -28.20 62.69 -129.36
C THR A 415 -28.72 61.24 -129.32
N GLU A 416 -28.28 60.46 -128.31
CA GLU A 416 -29.05 59.35 -127.70
C GLU A 416 -28.26 58.86 -126.45
N ASN A 417 -28.36 59.55 -125.30
CA ASN A 417 -29.33 59.36 -124.20
C ASN A 417 -29.16 58.01 -123.48
N GLU A 418 -28.67 57.98 -122.24
CA GLU A 418 -29.41 58.26 -120.99
C GLU A 418 -30.59 57.30 -120.76
N LEU A 419 -30.43 56.32 -119.85
CA LEU A 419 -31.45 56.01 -118.83
C LEU A 419 -30.93 55.02 -117.75
N SER A 420 -31.13 55.39 -116.48
CA SER A 420 -31.77 54.51 -115.48
C SER A 420 -31.10 53.19 -115.08
N SER A 421 -30.19 53.22 -114.10
CA SER A 421 -29.98 52.03 -113.26
C SER A 421 -29.30 52.30 -111.92
N VAL A 422 -30.12 52.71 -110.95
CA VAL A 422 -30.02 52.19 -109.57
C VAL A 422 -28.84 52.70 -108.72
N THR A 423 -28.94 53.98 -108.38
CA THR A 423 -28.65 54.48 -107.04
C THR A 423 -29.70 53.95 -106.05
N ALA A 424 -29.23 53.57 -104.86
CA ALA A 424 -29.91 53.68 -103.55
C ALA A 424 -29.98 52.40 -102.69
N ASP A 425 -28.88 51.65 -102.68
CA ASP A 425 -28.46 50.66 -101.68
C ASP A 425 -28.17 51.22 -100.26
N LEU A 426 -28.63 52.44 -99.92
CA LEU A 426 -28.05 53.17 -98.78
C LEU A 426 -28.90 53.23 -97.51
N ASP A 427 -30.04 52.52 -97.45
CA ASP A 427 -31.14 53.00 -96.62
C ASP A 427 -31.70 52.08 -95.54
N ARG A 428 -30.97 51.10 -94.97
CA ARG A 428 -31.31 50.65 -93.59
C ARG A 428 -30.32 49.75 -92.83
N MET A 429 -29.15 50.31 -92.59
CA MET A 429 -28.20 49.88 -91.55
C MET A 429 -28.70 50.04 -90.09
N MET A 430 -29.87 49.53 -89.65
CA MET A 430 -30.38 49.91 -88.31
C MET A 430 -31.12 48.91 -87.42
N ALA A 431 -30.93 47.58 -87.53
CA ALA A 431 -31.46 46.72 -86.46
C ALA A 431 -30.67 45.42 -86.31
N GLU A 432 -29.68 45.44 -85.40
CA GLU A 432 -29.40 44.36 -84.43
C GLU A 432 -28.00 44.56 -83.83
N ALA A 433 -27.93 45.41 -82.81
CA ALA A 433 -26.79 45.52 -81.91
C ALA A 433 -27.33 45.80 -80.50
N ASN A 434 -27.35 44.76 -79.66
CA ASN A 434 -27.07 44.85 -78.23
C ASN A 434 -27.07 43.46 -77.58
N ASP A 435 -25.89 43.03 -77.15
CA ASP A 435 -25.70 42.51 -75.80
C ASP A 435 -24.20 42.67 -75.48
N ALA A 436 -23.88 43.73 -74.73
CA ALA A 436 -22.54 43.94 -74.21
C ALA A 436 -22.37 43.06 -72.98
N VAL A 437 -21.45 42.10 -73.03
CA VAL A 437 -21.01 41.35 -71.84
C VAL A 437 -20.19 42.30 -70.96
N ASP A 438 -20.69 42.57 -69.75
CA ASP A 438 -20.03 43.42 -68.76
C ASP A 438 -18.84 42.69 -68.11
N LEU A 439 -17.64 42.89 -68.67
CA LEU A 439 -16.38 42.34 -68.17
C LEU A 439 -15.94 42.96 -66.84
N GLU A 440 -16.41 44.16 -66.50
CA GLU A 440 -16.02 44.90 -65.31
C GLU A 440 -16.74 44.33 -64.07
N ALA A 441 -18.03 44.04 -64.19
CA ALA A 441 -18.79 43.31 -63.16
C ALA A 441 -18.25 41.89 -62.89
N LEU A 442 -17.72 41.21 -63.91
CA LEU A 442 -17.11 39.88 -63.76
C LEU A 442 -15.70 39.95 -63.11
N ALA A 443 -14.95 41.02 -63.33
CA ALA A 443 -13.66 41.25 -62.66
C ALA A 443 -13.84 41.54 -61.16
N GLU A 444 -14.82 42.39 -60.81
CA GLU A 444 -15.17 42.70 -59.42
C GLU A 444 -15.63 41.44 -58.65
N ALA A 445 -16.41 40.57 -59.30
CA ALA A 445 -16.82 39.29 -58.72
C ALA A 445 -15.64 38.34 -58.44
N VAL A 446 -14.56 38.39 -59.24
CA VAL A 446 -13.33 37.62 -58.99
C VAL A 446 -12.54 38.19 -57.82
N GLU A 447 -12.44 39.52 -57.68
CA GLU A 447 -11.77 40.15 -56.53
C GLU A 447 -12.49 39.84 -55.22
N ILE A 448 -13.82 39.97 -55.18
CA ILE A 448 -14.64 39.64 -54.00
C ILE A 448 -14.48 38.16 -53.62
N ALA A 449 -14.51 37.24 -54.59
CA ALA A 449 -14.36 35.82 -54.32
C ALA A 449 -12.94 35.45 -53.87
N ASN A 450 -11.90 36.11 -54.37
CA ASN A 450 -10.52 35.93 -53.92
C ASN A 450 -10.32 36.46 -52.49
N ALA A 451 -10.86 37.64 -52.17
CA ALA A 451 -10.81 38.21 -50.82
C ALA A 451 -11.50 37.27 -49.81
N ALA A 452 -12.67 36.74 -50.16
CA ALA A 452 -13.39 35.78 -49.33
C ALA A 452 -12.63 34.44 -49.17
N SER A 453 -11.93 33.96 -50.21
CA SER A 453 -11.07 32.76 -50.10
C SER A 453 -9.87 32.97 -49.17
N ILE A 454 -9.22 34.13 -49.23
CA ILE A 454 -8.11 34.50 -48.33
C ILE A 454 -8.61 34.60 -46.87
N GLU A 455 -9.79 35.19 -46.65
CA GLU A 455 -10.40 35.24 -45.33
C GLU A 455 -10.73 33.84 -44.79
N GLY A 456 -11.26 32.96 -45.65
CA GLY A 456 -11.52 31.54 -45.35
C GLY A 456 -10.26 30.74 -45.00
N GLU A 457 -9.14 30.98 -45.70
CA GLU A 457 -7.82 30.41 -45.36
C GLU A 457 -7.37 30.88 -43.97
N SER A 458 -7.46 32.18 -43.69
CA SER A 458 -7.09 32.75 -42.40
C SER A 458 -7.92 32.19 -41.23
N ALA A 459 -9.22 31.99 -41.45
CA ALA A 459 -10.13 31.41 -40.48
C ALA A 459 -9.80 29.92 -40.23
N SER A 460 -9.46 29.16 -41.27
CA SER A 460 -9.01 27.77 -41.14
C SER A 460 -7.72 27.65 -40.32
N VAL A 461 -6.73 28.52 -40.57
CA VAL A 461 -5.46 28.52 -39.82
C VAL A 461 -5.68 28.89 -38.35
N ARG A 462 -6.55 29.88 -38.06
CA ARG A 462 -6.90 30.23 -36.67
C ARG A 462 -7.60 29.09 -35.93
N ALA A 463 -8.51 28.38 -36.59
CA ALA A 463 -9.22 27.26 -35.99
C ALA A 463 -8.30 26.05 -35.72
N GLU A 464 -7.36 25.77 -36.64
CA GLU A 464 -6.34 24.73 -36.47
C GLU A 464 -5.36 25.06 -35.33
N ALA A 465 -4.95 26.32 -35.21
CA ALA A 465 -4.14 26.80 -34.08
C ALA A 465 -4.91 26.69 -32.73
N ALA A 466 -6.20 27.02 -32.72
CA ALA A 466 -7.05 26.90 -31.54
C ALA A 466 -7.22 25.44 -31.09
N HIS A 467 -7.46 24.51 -32.02
CA HIS A 467 -7.56 23.07 -31.71
C HIS A 467 -6.22 22.50 -31.23
N SER A 468 -5.09 22.89 -31.85
CA SER A 468 -3.76 22.52 -31.37
C SER A 468 -3.49 23.06 -29.95
N GLY A 469 -3.89 24.31 -29.67
CA GLY A 469 -3.76 24.92 -28.36
C GLY A 469 -4.59 24.22 -27.29
N ALA A 470 -5.84 23.88 -27.60
CA ALA A 470 -6.72 23.14 -26.69
C ALA A 470 -6.18 21.72 -26.39
N ARG A 471 -5.61 21.02 -27.39
CA ARG A 471 -4.96 19.72 -27.18
C ARG A 471 -3.76 19.81 -26.25
N GLN A 472 -2.93 20.84 -26.42
CA GLN A 472 -1.79 21.07 -25.54
C GLN A 472 -2.24 21.40 -24.11
N ALA A 473 -3.29 22.20 -23.93
CA ALA A 473 -3.87 22.50 -22.62
C ALA A 473 -4.41 21.23 -21.93
N LEU A 474 -5.08 20.34 -22.68
CA LEU A 474 -5.54 19.04 -22.17
C LEU A 474 -4.37 18.15 -21.70
N ASP A 475 -3.30 18.05 -22.49
CA ASP A 475 -2.14 17.24 -22.12
C ASP A 475 -1.41 17.81 -20.89
N VAL A 476 -1.34 19.14 -20.76
CA VAL A 476 -0.82 19.81 -19.55
C VAL A 476 -1.72 19.55 -18.34
N ALA A 477 -3.05 19.53 -18.49
CA ALA A 477 -3.99 19.27 -17.39
C ALA A 477 -3.99 17.81 -16.89
N ARG A 478 -3.66 16.85 -17.75
CA ARG A 478 -3.61 15.41 -17.42
C ARG A 478 -2.50 15.04 -16.42
N GLN A 479 -1.33 15.68 -16.50
CA GLN A 479 -0.20 15.36 -15.63
C GLN A 479 -0.50 15.63 -14.14
N PRO A 480 -1.00 16.83 -13.75
CA PRO A 480 -1.41 17.11 -12.37
C PRO A 480 -2.49 16.17 -11.84
N LEU A 481 -3.46 15.78 -12.67
CA LEU A 481 -4.49 14.81 -12.26
C LEU A 481 -3.85 13.45 -11.92
N ALA A 482 -2.98 12.92 -12.78
CA ALA A 482 -2.30 11.65 -12.53
C ALA A 482 -1.38 11.71 -11.30
N GLU A 483 -0.80 12.86 -10.97
CA GLU A 483 -0.03 13.07 -9.73
C GLU A 483 -0.92 13.10 -8.48
N ALA A 484 -2.03 13.83 -8.54
CA ALA A 484 -3.03 13.89 -7.47
C ALA A 484 -3.64 12.50 -7.19
N GLU A 485 -4.01 11.75 -8.23
CA GLU A 485 -4.56 10.38 -8.11
C GLU A 485 -3.53 9.41 -7.52
N ARG A 486 -2.26 9.50 -7.92
CA ARG A 486 -1.17 8.70 -7.32
C ARG A 486 -0.96 9.04 -5.85
N ARG A 487 -1.04 10.32 -5.47
CA ARG A 487 -0.95 10.75 -4.06
C ARG A 487 -2.13 10.22 -3.24
N ALA A 488 -3.36 10.39 -3.71
CA ALA A 488 -4.56 9.90 -3.05
C ALA A 488 -4.54 8.37 -2.88
N ASN A 489 -4.17 7.61 -3.93
CA ASN A 489 -4.08 6.15 -3.87
C ASN A 489 -3.01 5.66 -2.87
N ARG A 490 -1.88 6.36 -2.76
CA ARG A 490 -0.85 6.02 -1.75
C ARG A 490 -1.37 6.22 -0.33
N LEU A 491 -1.98 7.38 -0.05
CA LEU A 491 -2.56 7.69 1.27
C LEU A 491 -3.71 6.74 1.61
N GLU A 492 -4.56 6.38 0.64
CA GLU A 492 -5.64 5.40 0.84
C GLU A 492 -5.10 4.00 1.17
N THR A 493 -4.01 3.59 0.54
CA THR A 493 -3.36 2.31 0.81
C THR A 493 -2.72 2.31 2.21
N GLU A 494 -2.06 3.41 2.60
CA GLU A 494 -1.49 3.60 3.94
C GLU A 494 -2.59 3.56 5.01
N ALA A 495 -3.68 4.32 4.83
CA ALA A 495 -4.83 4.33 5.73
C ALA A 495 -5.47 2.94 5.88
N LYS A 496 -5.74 2.23 4.76
CA LYS A 496 -6.30 0.87 4.80
C LYS A 496 -5.39 -0.12 5.52
N THR A 497 -4.07 0.02 5.33
CA THR A 497 -3.09 -0.86 5.99
C THR A 497 -3.04 -0.62 7.49
N LEU A 498 -2.95 0.66 7.91
CA LEU A 498 -2.97 1.05 9.32
C LEU A 498 -4.29 0.67 10.00
N ALA A 499 -5.43 0.93 9.35
CA ALA A 499 -6.74 0.54 9.84
C ALA A 499 -6.87 -0.99 9.98
N LYS A 500 -6.32 -1.78 9.05
CA LYS A 500 -6.34 -3.24 9.13
C LYS A 500 -5.46 -3.75 10.28
N VAL A 501 -4.28 -3.19 10.49
CA VAL A 501 -3.40 -3.54 11.62
C VAL A 501 -4.09 -3.24 12.95
N LEU A 502 -4.74 -2.07 13.07
CA LEU A 502 -5.50 -1.69 14.27
C LEU A 502 -6.76 -2.56 14.47
N HIS A 503 -7.43 -3.02 13.39
CA HIS A 503 -8.64 -3.84 13.47
C HIS A 503 -8.41 -5.34 13.69
N VAL A 504 -7.20 -5.87 13.47
CA VAL A 504 -6.91 -7.31 13.73
C VAL A 504 -7.12 -7.66 15.20
N ASP A 505 -6.95 -6.70 16.12
CA ASP A 505 -7.11 -6.88 17.57
C ASP A 505 -8.47 -6.42 18.13
N ALA A 506 -9.33 -5.77 17.33
CA ALA A 506 -10.67 -5.30 17.73
C ALA A 506 -11.72 -6.41 17.92
N LYS A 507 -11.33 -7.69 17.81
CA LYS A 507 -12.18 -8.87 18.05
C LYS A 507 -12.27 -9.28 19.53
N GLN A 508 -11.83 -8.41 20.45
CA GLN A 508 -12.04 -8.62 21.88
C GLN A 508 -13.46 -8.21 22.29
N LEU A 509 -14.10 -8.98 23.18
CA LEU A 509 -15.46 -8.70 23.66
C LEU A 509 -15.60 -7.33 24.36
N TRP A 510 -14.49 -6.76 24.82
CA TRP A 510 -14.41 -5.49 25.54
C TRP A 510 -13.32 -4.62 24.92
N PRO A 511 -13.64 -3.39 24.45
CA PRO A 511 -12.65 -2.49 23.87
C PRO A 511 -11.60 -2.06 24.91
N PRO A 512 -10.29 -2.19 24.63
CA PRO A 512 -9.23 -1.77 25.55
C PRO A 512 -9.26 -0.24 25.77
N VAL A 513 -8.77 0.21 26.92
CA VAL A 513 -8.82 1.65 27.28
C VAL A 513 -7.98 2.54 26.36
N ILE A 514 -6.96 1.96 25.70
CA ILE A 514 -6.16 2.62 24.66
C ILE A 514 -7.01 3.20 23.52
N ASP A 515 -8.16 2.60 23.22
CA ASP A 515 -9.07 3.07 22.16
C ASP A 515 -9.77 4.39 22.55
N GLY A 516 -9.91 4.66 23.85
CA GLY A 516 -10.47 5.89 24.40
C GLY A 516 -9.44 7.01 24.67
N LEU A 517 -8.15 6.78 24.39
CA LEU A 517 -7.05 7.66 24.80
C LEU A 517 -6.45 8.44 23.62
N LYS A 518 -6.52 9.78 23.64
CA LYS A 518 -5.82 10.66 22.68
C LYS A 518 -4.70 11.40 23.41
N VAL A 519 -3.50 11.36 22.86
CA VAL A 519 -2.28 11.94 23.43
C VAL A 519 -1.63 12.89 22.44
N ASP A 520 -0.96 13.91 22.97
CA ASP A 520 -0.18 14.86 22.17
C ASP A 520 1.02 14.18 21.50
N LYS A 521 1.38 14.68 20.32
CA LYS A 521 2.44 14.12 19.49
C LYS A 521 3.80 14.17 20.22
N GLY A 522 4.48 13.04 20.27
CA GLY A 522 5.77 12.87 20.95
C GLY A 522 5.65 12.26 22.35
N TYR A 523 4.43 12.13 22.89
CA TYR A 523 4.18 11.55 24.22
C TYR A 523 3.65 10.10 24.15
N GLU A 524 3.48 9.53 22.96
CA GLU A 524 2.97 8.16 22.76
C GLU A 524 3.89 7.12 23.42
N THR A 525 5.21 7.29 23.25
CA THR A 525 6.23 6.41 23.84
C THR A 525 6.25 6.53 25.36
N ALA A 526 6.11 7.74 25.88
CA ALA A 526 6.02 8.00 27.32
C ALA A 526 4.76 7.35 27.93
N LEU A 527 3.60 7.50 27.29
CA LEU A 527 2.35 6.89 27.75
C LEU A 527 2.41 5.37 27.71
N GLY A 528 2.92 4.80 26.62
CA GLY A 528 3.08 3.35 26.47
C GLY A 528 4.11 2.74 27.42
N ALA A 529 5.16 3.48 27.79
CA ALA A 529 6.12 3.04 28.80
C ALA A 529 5.57 3.16 30.23
N ALA A 530 4.77 4.20 30.51
CA ALA A 530 4.26 4.45 31.85
C ALA A 530 3.11 3.53 32.27
N LEU A 531 2.28 3.11 31.32
CA LEU A 531 1.10 2.26 31.57
C LEU A 531 1.25 0.82 31.04
N GLY A 532 2.07 0.57 30.02
CA GLY A 532 2.34 -0.78 29.53
C GLY A 532 1.08 -1.58 29.21
N ASP A 533 1.00 -2.81 29.71
CA ASP A 533 -0.14 -3.72 29.52
C ASP A 533 -1.44 -3.20 30.19
N ASP A 534 -1.34 -2.23 31.11
CA ASP A 534 -2.52 -1.63 31.73
C ASP A 534 -3.37 -0.86 30.68
N LEU A 535 -2.79 -0.49 29.53
CA LEU A 535 -3.51 0.15 28.41
C LEU A 535 -4.48 -0.81 27.67
N ASP A 536 -4.30 -2.13 27.84
CA ASP A 536 -5.17 -3.15 27.25
C ASP A 536 -6.38 -3.48 28.12
N ALA A 537 -6.40 -3.01 29.37
CA ALA A 537 -7.53 -3.24 30.27
C ALA A 537 -8.72 -2.34 29.88
N PRO A 538 -9.92 -2.88 29.59
CA PRO A 538 -11.14 -2.09 29.35
C PRO A 538 -11.64 -1.37 30.61
N VAL A 539 -12.55 -0.41 30.47
CA VAL A 539 -13.28 0.22 31.59
C VAL A 539 -14.58 -0.50 31.97
N GLU A 540 -15.00 -1.49 31.17
CA GLU A 540 -16.27 -2.18 31.32
C GLU A 540 -16.31 -3.02 32.63
N PRO A 541 -17.33 -2.86 33.50
CA PRO A 541 -17.43 -3.58 34.78
C PRO A 541 -17.43 -5.10 34.66
N THR A 542 -17.92 -5.64 33.54
CA THR A 542 -18.02 -7.09 33.29
C THR A 542 -16.70 -7.72 32.83
N ALA A 543 -15.70 -6.91 32.50
CA ALA A 543 -14.40 -7.41 32.05
C ALA A 543 -13.56 -8.00 33.21
N PRO A 544 -12.82 -9.08 32.96
CA PRO A 544 -12.02 -9.78 33.99
C PRO A 544 -10.79 -8.99 34.45
N ILE A 545 -10.20 -8.18 33.56
CA ILE A 545 -9.16 -7.19 33.85
C ILE A 545 -9.76 -5.85 33.44
N ARG A 546 -9.77 -4.86 34.33
CA ARG A 546 -10.42 -3.58 34.05
C ARG A 546 -9.88 -2.42 34.86
N TRP A 547 -10.06 -1.22 34.32
CA TRP A 547 -10.02 0.01 35.07
C TRP A 547 -11.37 0.27 35.73
N THR A 548 -11.35 0.72 36.99
CA THR A 548 -12.55 1.11 37.73
C THR A 548 -12.36 2.49 38.31
N LEU A 549 -13.43 3.28 38.33
CA LEU A 549 -13.40 4.60 38.96
C LEU A 549 -13.08 4.47 40.46
N ALA A 550 -11.91 4.94 40.86
CA ALA A 550 -11.49 4.98 42.26
C ALA A 550 -11.63 6.40 42.79
N ALA A 551 -12.65 6.65 43.62
CA ALA A 551 -12.84 7.94 44.27
C ALA A 551 -11.57 8.35 45.05
N GLY A 552 -10.98 9.47 44.66
CA GLY A 552 -9.90 10.09 45.42
C GLY A 552 -10.48 10.86 46.59
N ASP A 553 -9.84 10.77 47.76
CA ASP A 553 -10.15 11.59 48.94
C ASP A 553 -9.37 12.92 48.94
N GLY A 554 -8.66 13.22 47.85
CA GLY A 554 -7.80 14.40 47.71
C GLY A 554 -6.46 14.29 48.45
N SER A 555 -6.13 13.11 49.02
CA SER A 555 -4.86 12.88 49.72
C SER A 555 -3.70 12.48 48.81
N ASP A 556 -3.95 12.36 47.49
CA ASP A 556 -2.93 11.95 46.53
C ASP A 556 -1.74 12.92 46.57
N PRO A 557 -0.50 12.41 46.70
CA PRO A 557 0.67 13.27 46.80
C PRO A 557 0.91 14.06 45.51
N ALA A 558 1.33 15.32 45.66
CA ALA A 558 1.83 16.11 44.54
C ALA A 558 3.12 15.49 43.95
N LEU A 559 3.27 15.60 42.62
CA LEU A 559 4.53 15.26 41.93
C LEU A 559 5.67 16.18 42.43
N PRO A 560 6.95 15.76 42.31
CA PRO A 560 8.08 16.62 42.65
C PRO A 560 8.04 17.97 41.91
N GLU A 561 8.53 19.02 42.57
CA GLU A 561 8.47 20.39 42.09
C GLU A 561 9.17 20.55 40.72
N GLY A 562 8.48 21.18 39.77
CA GLY A 562 8.96 21.39 38.39
C GLY A 562 8.70 20.24 37.41
N ILE A 563 8.02 19.17 37.83
CA ILE A 563 7.63 18.06 36.95
C ILE A 563 6.18 18.23 36.49
N GLU A 564 5.96 18.22 35.18
CA GLU A 564 4.62 18.19 34.60
C GLU A 564 4.02 16.79 34.63
N SER A 565 2.72 16.72 34.86
CA SER A 565 1.95 15.48 34.78
C SER A 565 1.79 15.05 33.32
N LEU A 566 1.97 13.76 33.04
CA LEU A 566 1.67 13.18 31.73
C LEU A 566 0.19 13.38 31.36
N GLY A 567 -0.71 13.44 32.36
CA GLY A 567 -2.13 13.72 32.14
C GLY A 567 -2.41 15.07 31.49
N SER A 568 -1.50 16.05 31.59
CA SER A 568 -1.64 17.34 30.90
C SER A 568 -1.42 17.24 29.38
N HIS A 569 -0.76 16.18 28.91
CA HIS A 569 -0.44 15.91 27.51
C HIS A 569 -1.36 14.83 26.91
N VAL A 570 -2.37 14.37 27.67
CA VAL A 570 -3.40 13.43 27.22
C VAL A 570 -4.70 14.21 26.99
N THR A 571 -4.98 14.57 25.74
CA THR A 571 -6.12 15.40 25.34
C THR A 571 -7.48 14.73 25.51
N GLN A 572 -7.53 13.40 25.50
CA GLN A 572 -8.75 12.63 25.78
C GLN A 572 -8.39 11.39 26.60
N ALA A 573 -9.02 11.22 27.76
CA ALA A 573 -8.85 10.04 28.61
C ALA A 573 -10.15 9.72 29.36
N PRO A 574 -10.47 8.42 29.56
CA PRO A 574 -11.55 8.00 30.46
C PRO A 574 -11.32 8.48 31.90
N GLU A 575 -12.40 8.78 32.63
CA GLU A 575 -12.34 9.31 34.01
C GLU A 575 -11.56 8.37 34.94
N GLU A 576 -11.67 7.07 34.72
CA GLU A 576 -11.02 6.00 35.47
C GLU A 576 -9.49 6.11 35.44
N LEU A 577 -8.92 6.70 34.37
CA LEU A 577 -7.47 6.84 34.19
C LEU A 577 -6.92 8.19 34.67
N LYS A 578 -7.75 9.22 34.84
CA LYS A 578 -7.27 10.58 35.14
C LYS A 578 -6.45 10.63 36.43
N ARG A 579 -6.92 9.98 37.49
CA ARG A 579 -6.21 9.88 38.77
C ARG A 579 -4.84 9.20 38.59
N ARG A 580 -4.75 8.20 37.72
CA ARG A 580 -3.49 7.50 37.42
C ARG A 580 -2.52 8.37 36.62
N LEU A 581 -3.02 9.02 35.57
CA LEU A 581 -2.25 9.91 34.70
C LEU A 581 -1.67 11.11 35.48
N ALA A 582 -2.42 11.63 36.46
CA ALA A 582 -1.96 12.70 37.36
C ALA A 582 -0.75 12.33 38.23
N GLN A 583 -0.48 11.04 38.43
CA GLN A 583 0.62 10.52 39.27
C GLN A 583 1.82 10.03 38.43
N ILE A 584 1.83 10.34 37.13
CA ILE A 584 2.93 10.05 36.21
C ILE A 584 3.55 11.38 35.80
N GLY A 585 4.81 11.61 36.19
CA GLY A 585 5.54 12.82 35.81
C GLY A 585 6.39 12.63 34.56
N VAL A 586 6.41 13.63 33.67
CA VAL A 586 7.28 13.65 32.47
C VAL A 586 8.59 14.36 32.78
N VAL A 587 9.72 13.71 32.53
CA VAL A 587 11.05 14.22 32.86
C VAL A 587 12.05 14.00 31.74
N SER A 588 13.14 14.79 31.75
CA SER A 588 14.29 14.51 30.89
C SER A 588 14.98 13.21 31.32
N ARG A 589 15.64 12.53 30.38
CA ARG A 589 16.40 11.30 30.66
C ARG A 589 17.50 11.50 31.71
N ALA A 590 18.11 12.68 31.74
CA ALA A 590 19.17 13.02 32.69
C ALA A 590 18.63 13.22 34.11
N ASP A 591 17.41 13.74 34.25
CA ASP A 591 16.79 14.04 35.53
C ASP A 591 16.08 12.84 36.18
N GLY A 592 15.67 11.85 35.39
CA GLY A 592 14.94 10.67 35.84
C GLY A 592 15.57 9.97 37.06
N PRO A 593 16.84 9.54 37.03
CA PRO A 593 17.48 8.86 38.17
C PRO A 593 17.59 9.74 39.43
N ARG A 594 17.81 11.05 39.27
CA ARG A 594 17.92 12.01 40.37
C ARG A 594 16.56 12.23 41.06
N LEU A 595 15.50 12.37 40.27
CA LEU A 595 14.15 12.65 40.76
C LEU A 595 13.41 11.39 41.22
N ALA A 596 13.81 10.21 40.75
CA ALA A 596 13.21 8.93 41.17
C ALA A 596 13.30 8.71 42.69
N GLY A 597 14.36 9.17 43.35
CA GLY A 597 14.53 9.08 44.81
C GLY A 597 13.58 9.98 45.62
N MET A 598 12.87 10.89 44.97
CA MET A 598 11.90 11.80 45.60
C MET A 598 10.44 11.33 45.40
N LEU A 599 10.22 10.22 44.69
CA LEU A 599 8.88 9.71 44.41
C LEU A 599 8.21 9.17 45.67
N LYS A 600 6.94 9.53 45.86
CA LYS A 600 6.09 8.99 46.92
C LYS A 600 5.40 7.70 46.45
N PRO A 601 4.91 6.85 47.38
CA PRO A 601 4.19 5.64 47.01
C PRO A 601 3.08 5.89 45.99
N GLY A 602 3.11 5.12 44.90
CA GLY A 602 2.17 5.23 43.79
C GLY A 602 2.65 6.06 42.60
N GLN A 603 3.66 6.92 42.75
CA GLN A 603 4.18 7.80 41.70
C GLN A 603 5.14 7.09 40.74
N ARG A 604 5.19 7.61 39.51
CA ARG A 604 6.05 7.15 38.42
C ARG A 604 6.61 8.36 37.68
N LEU A 605 7.81 8.21 37.10
CA LEU A 605 8.39 9.15 36.15
C LEU A 605 8.61 8.45 34.82
N VAL A 606 8.48 9.21 33.74
CA VAL A 606 8.73 8.72 32.39
C VAL A 606 9.42 9.78 31.54
N SER A 607 10.34 9.36 30.66
CA SER A 607 10.92 10.22 29.63
C SER A 607 10.15 10.13 28.32
N LEU A 608 10.30 11.13 27.45
CA LEU A 608 9.72 11.10 26.09
C LEU A 608 10.26 9.91 25.26
N ASP A 609 11.49 9.48 25.54
CA ASP A 609 12.12 8.33 24.88
C ASP A 609 11.62 6.98 25.43
N GLY A 610 10.83 6.98 26.51
CA GLY A 610 10.26 5.78 27.13
C GLY A 610 11.10 5.18 28.26
N ASP A 611 12.05 5.91 28.83
CA ASP A 611 12.67 5.51 30.10
C ASP A 611 11.63 5.64 31.23
N PHE A 612 11.60 4.69 32.16
CA PHE A 612 10.58 4.59 33.19
C PHE A 612 11.21 4.41 34.56
N TRP A 613 10.71 5.13 35.57
CA TRP A 613 11.12 4.99 36.97
C TRP A 613 9.90 4.96 37.89
N ARG A 614 9.91 4.04 38.87
CA ARG A 614 8.82 3.85 39.85
C ARG A 614 9.34 4.06 41.26
N TRP A 615 8.46 4.52 42.15
CA TRP A 615 8.78 4.89 43.54
C TRP A 615 9.45 3.78 44.37
N ASP A 616 9.28 2.51 44.01
CA ASP A 616 9.87 1.35 44.69
C ASP A 616 11.28 1.00 44.19
N GLY A 617 11.86 1.84 43.33
CA GLY A 617 13.20 1.66 42.76
C GLY A 617 13.23 0.85 41.45
N PHE A 618 12.07 0.42 40.94
CA PHE A 618 12.01 -0.23 39.64
C PHE A 618 12.22 0.77 38.51
N ALA A 619 13.19 0.51 37.63
CA ALA A 619 13.51 1.37 36.50
C ALA A 619 13.72 0.54 35.21
N VAL A 620 13.28 1.09 34.09
CA VAL A 620 13.44 0.50 32.75
C VAL A 620 14.08 1.55 31.87
N ALA A 621 15.22 1.22 31.26
CA ALA A 621 15.83 2.07 30.24
C ALA A 621 15.04 1.95 28.93
N ALA A 622 14.98 3.04 28.16
CA ALA A 622 14.33 3.02 26.85
C ALA A 622 14.94 1.93 25.95
N HIS A 623 14.20 0.84 25.75
CA HIS A 623 14.46 -0.18 24.75
C HIS A 623 13.17 -0.36 23.97
N ALA A 624 13.28 -0.36 22.62
CA ALA A 624 12.24 -0.51 21.59
C ALA A 624 10.77 -0.27 22.01
N PRO A 625 10.01 0.62 21.32
CA PRO A 625 8.68 1.04 21.74
C PRO A 625 7.75 -0.14 22.06
N THR A 626 7.08 -0.06 23.22
CA THR A 626 6.14 -1.07 23.72
C THR A 626 4.97 -1.27 22.75
N GLY A 627 4.31 -2.44 22.79
CA GLY A 627 3.19 -2.74 21.89
C GLY A 627 2.04 -1.73 21.98
N ALA A 628 1.83 -1.14 23.16
CA ALA A 628 0.86 -0.07 23.37
C ALA A 628 1.31 1.29 22.80
N ALA A 629 2.60 1.65 22.94
CA ALA A 629 3.16 2.86 22.32
C ALA A 629 3.06 2.82 20.78
N ARG A 630 3.33 1.67 20.17
CA ARG A 630 3.19 1.49 18.71
C ARG A 630 1.74 1.65 18.26
N ARG A 631 0.78 1.06 18.98
CA ARG A 631 -0.66 1.20 18.66
C ARG A 631 -1.15 2.64 18.76
N LEU A 632 -0.73 3.39 19.78
CA LEU A 632 -1.04 4.82 19.90
C LEU A 632 -0.43 5.64 18.75
N ALA A 633 0.83 5.38 18.39
CA ALA A 633 1.51 6.06 17.29
C ALA A 633 0.87 5.73 15.92
N GLU A 634 0.50 4.46 15.69
CA GLU A 634 -0.20 4.01 14.47
C GLU A 634 -1.59 4.64 14.36
N ARG A 635 -2.29 4.85 15.48
CA ARG A 635 -3.62 5.50 15.51
C ARG A 635 -3.53 6.99 15.23
N ASN A 636 -2.57 7.69 15.85
CA ASN A 636 -2.31 9.09 15.55
C ASN A 636 -1.90 9.25 14.07
N ARG A 637 -1.07 8.35 13.54
CA ARG A 637 -0.70 8.33 12.12
C ARG A 637 -1.89 8.07 11.20
N LEU A 638 -2.79 7.15 11.55
CA LEU A 638 -4.01 6.90 10.78
C LEU A 638 -4.87 8.18 10.69
N ALA A 639 -5.07 8.87 11.81
CA ALA A 639 -5.83 10.13 11.83
C ALA A 639 -5.18 11.22 10.94
N ASP A 640 -3.85 11.34 10.96
CA ASP A 640 -3.11 12.26 10.09
C ASP A 640 -3.29 11.89 8.61
N VAL A 641 -3.12 10.60 8.27
CA VAL A 641 -3.22 10.10 6.89
C VAL A 641 -4.66 10.23 6.36
N GLU A 642 -5.68 10.03 7.19
CA GLU A 642 -7.09 10.25 6.82
C GLU A 642 -7.39 11.73 6.53
N ALA A 643 -6.84 12.65 7.32
CA ALA A 643 -6.94 14.08 7.06
C ALA A 643 -6.21 14.49 5.77
N GLU A 644 -5.00 13.96 5.54
CA GLU A 644 -4.25 14.18 4.30
C GLU A 644 -4.98 13.58 3.07
N LEU A 645 -5.61 12.41 3.23
CA LEU A 645 -6.38 11.75 2.17
C LEU A 645 -7.62 12.56 1.78
N ALA A 646 -8.31 13.17 2.75
CA ALA A 646 -9.45 14.05 2.48
C ALA A 646 -9.04 15.25 1.60
N LEU A 647 -7.91 15.89 1.92
CA LEU A 647 -7.36 16.98 1.11
C LEU A 647 -6.92 16.50 -0.28
N ALA A 648 -6.25 15.35 -0.36
CA ALA A 648 -5.81 14.78 -1.64
C ALA A 648 -6.99 14.39 -2.55
N ARG A 649 -8.10 13.89 -1.99
CA ARG A 649 -9.33 13.59 -2.74
C ARG A 649 -9.99 14.86 -3.27
N ALA A 650 -10.06 15.92 -2.46
CA ALA A 650 -10.56 17.21 -2.92
C ALA A 650 -9.70 17.75 -4.09
N GLU A 651 -8.38 17.63 -4.01
CA GLU A 651 -7.48 18.01 -5.11
C GLU A 651 -7.73 17.18 -6.38
N VAL A 652 -7.93 15.85 -6.27
CA VAL A 652 -8.28 14.99 -7.42
C VAL A 652 -9.55 15.47 -8.13
N GLU A 653 -10.61 15.77 -7.38
CA GLU A 653 -11.86 16.25 -7.99
C GLU A 653 -11.66 17.59 -8.71
N THR A 654 -10.97 18.56 -8.09
CA THR A 654 -10.65 19.84 -8.76
C THR A 654 -9.82 19.65 -10.03
N ARG A 655 -8.84 18.73 -10.03
CA ARG A 655 -8.03 18.44 -11.24
C ARG A 655 -8.83 17.67 -12.29
N ARG A 656 -9.79 16.83 -11.89
CA ARG A 656 -10.67 16.11 -12.81
C ARG A 656 -11.60 17.08 -13.53
N GLU A 657 -12.22 18.01 -12.81
CA GLU A 657 -13.04 19.08 -13.39
C GLU A 657 -12.24 19.91 -14.43
N ALA A 658 -10.97 20.23 -14.13
CA ALA A 658 -10.10 20.94 -15.07
C ALA A 658 -9.79 20.14 -16.34
N VAL A 659 -9.59 18.82 -16.23
CA VAL A 659 -9.40 17.93 -17.39
C VAL A 659 -10.69 17.81 -18.20
N GLU A 660 -11.84 17.70 -17.56
CA GLU A 660 -13.15 17.64 -18.24
C GLU A 660 -13.44 18.94 -18.99
N ALA A 661 -13.13 20.10 -18.41
CA ALA A 661 -13.23 21.40 -19.08
C ALA A 661 -12.31 21.48 -20.30
N ALA A 662 -11.03 21.07 -20.17
CA ALA A 662 -10.10 21.06 -21.29
C ALA A 662 -10.51 20.06 -22.39
N GLN A 663 -11.13 18.93 -22.03
CA GLN A 663 -11.70 17.98 -23.01
C GLN A 663 -12.90 18.58 -23.75
N ALA A 664 -13.74 19.36 -23.08
CA ALA A 664 -14.82 20.09 -23.72
C ALA A 664 -14.28 21.12 -24.73
N GLU A 665 -13.29 21.93 -24.34
CA GLU A 665 -12.64 22.89 -25.24
C GLU A 665 -12.00 22.22 -26.48
N VAL A 666 -11.38 21.04 -26.33
CA VAL A 666 -10.85 20.29 -27.47
C VAL A 666 -11.95 19.86 -28.43
N ARG A 667 -13.11 19.41 -27.92
CA ARG A 667 -14.25 19.04 -28.77
C ARG A 667 -14.78 20.24 -29.53
N ASP A 668 -15.01 21.35 -28.85
CA ASP A 668 -15.53 22.58 -29.45
C ASP A 668 -14.55 23.13 -30.52
N ALA A 669 -13.25 23.12 -30.23
CA ALA A 669 -12.22 23.56 -31.17
C ALA A 669 -12.10 22.63 -32.39
N ALA A 670 -12.29 21.31 -32.23
CA ALA A 670 -12.29 20.35 -33.34
C ALA A 670 -13.52 20.52 -34.26
N GLU A 671 -14.69 20.84 -33.69
CA GLU A 671 -15.89 21.17 -34.45
C GLU A 671 -15.68 22.47 -35.26
N GLN A 672 -15.10 23.51 -34.64
CA GLN A 672 -14.77 24.77 -35.32
C GLN A 672 -13.73 24.59 -36.44
N GLU A 673 -12.69 23.77 -36.23
CA GLU A 673 -11.71 23.44 -37.27
C GLU A 673 -12.38 22.73 -38.46
N THR A 674 -13.27 21.77 -38.19
CA THR A 674 -14.00 21.05 -39.22
C THR A 674 -14.91 21.98 -40.03
N ALA A 675 -15.64 22.87 -39.35
CA ALA A 675 -16.48 23.88 -39.98
C ALA A 675 -15.65 24.86 -40.84
N ALA A 676 -14.53 25.36 -40.32
CA ALA A 676 -13.64 26.28 -41.03
C ALA A 676 -12.99 25.63 -42.27
N ARG A 677 -12.59 24.35 -42.19
CA ARG A 677 -12.08 23.58 -43.35
C ARG A 677 -13.15 23.32 -44.40
N SER A 678 -14.42 23.15 -44.00
CA SER A 678 -15.52 23.05 -44.96
C SER A 678 -15.74 24.40 -45.67
N ALA A 679 -15.86 25.49 -44.91
CA ALA A 679 -16.06 26.84 -45.44
C ALA A 679 -14.93 27.26 -46.39
N ARG A 680 -13.67 26.97 -46.05
CA ARG A 680 -12.51 27.17 -46.93
C ARG A 680 -12.67 26.48 -48.28
N ARG A 681 -13.10 25.21 -48.30
CA ARG A 681 -13.31 24.45 -49.54
C ARG A 681 -14.44 25.04 -50.40
N ASP A 682 -15.49 25.56 -49.76
CA ASP A 682 -16.62 26.18 -50.47
C ASP A 682 -16.23 27.53 -51.07
N LEU A 683 -15.50 28.35 -50.31
CA LEU A 683 -14.97 29.65 -50.76
C LEU A 683 -13.93 29.50 -51.87
N GLN A 684 -13.06 28.48 -51.78
CA GLN A 684 -12.10 28.17 -52.84
C GLN A 684 -12.81 27.73 -54.14
N ARG A 685 -13.85 26.88 -54.04
CA ARG A 685 -14.67 26.49 -55.19
C ARG A 685 -15.39 27.69 -55.82
N ALA A 686 -15.88 28.63 -55.02
CA ALA A 686 -16.50 29.85 -55.50
C ALA A 686 -15.51 30.76 -56.24
N ALA A 687 -14.29 30.90 -55.72
CA ALA A 687 -13.22 31.66 -56.36
C ALA A 687 -12.79 31.04 -57.70
N ASP A 688 -12.63 29.71 -57.76
CA ASP A 688 -12.28 29.00 -58.99
C ASP A 688 -13.40 29.09 -60.04
N ALA A 689 -14.67 29.03 -59.62
CA ALA A 689 -15.82 29.23 -60.51
C ALA A 689 -15.91 30.67 -61.05
N ALA A 690 -15.62 31.69 -60.23
CA ALA A 690 -15.57 33.08 -60.66
C ALA A 690 -14.46 33.31 -61.71
N ARG A 691 -13.25 32.78 -61.48
CA ARG A 691 -12.14 32.83 -62.44
C ARG A 691 -12.46 32.13 -63.75
N ALA A 692 -13.11 30.97 -63.69
CA ALA A 692 -13.52 30.23 -64.89
C ALA A 692 -14.54 31.01 -65.75
N ARG A 693 -15.48 31.72 -65.11
CA ARG A 693 -16.47 32.58 -65.79
C ARG A 693 -15.80 33.79 -66.44
N TYR A 694 -14.88 34.47 -65.74
CA TYR A 694 -14.10 35.58 -66.28
C TYR A 694 -13.25 35.14 -67.49
N ALA A 695 -12.49 34.05 -67.35
CA ALA A 695 -11.65 33.51 -68.44
C ALA A 695 -12.48 32.97 -69.63
N ALA A 696 -13.74 32.59 -69.44
CA ALA A 696 -14.64 32.23 -70.53
C ALA A 696 -15.13 33.47 -71.31
N ALA A 697 -15.51 34.55 -70.59
CA ALA A 697 -15.91 35.82 -71.21
C ALA A 697 -14.76 36.50 -71.97
N GLU A 698 -13.54 36.46 -71.41
CA GLU A 698 -12.33 36.99 -72.06
C GLU A 698 -12.00 36.24 -73.37
N ARG A 699 -12.13 34.90 -73.37
CA ARG A 699 -11.91 34.07 -74.57
C ARG A 699 -12.94 34.32 -75.68
N GLU A 700 -14.19 34.62 -75.35
CA GLU A 700 -15.21 34.99 -76.33
C GLU A 700 -14.96 36.39 -76.92
N LEU A 701 -14.54 37.36 -76.11
CA LEU A 701 -14.18 38.69 -76.61
C LEU A 701 -12.98 38.67 -77.56
N GLY A 702 -11.99 37.81 -77.28
CA GLY A 702 -10.80 37.61 -78.11
C GLY A 702 -11.05 36.94 -79.47
N ARG A 703 -12.24 36.34 -79.70
CA ARG A 703 -12.63 35.72 -80.98
C ARG A 703 -13.23 36.71 -81.99
N LEU A 704 -13.67 37.89 -81.55
CA LEU A 704 -14.32 38.90 -82.40
C LEU A 704 -13.39 39.56 -83.45
N PRO A 705 -12.09 39.78 -83.22
CA PRO A 705 -11.18 40.33 -84.24
C PRO A 705 -10.85 39.32 -85.36
N ALA A 706 -10.84 38.01 -85.06
CA ALA A 706 -10.51 36.96 -86.03
C ALA A 706 -11.61 36.76 -87.10
N ARG A 707 -12.86 37.11 -86.79
CA ARG A 707 -13.99 37.09 -87.74
C ARG A 707 -14.06 38.33 -88.64
N ARG A 708 -13.35 39.40 -88.27
CA ARG A 708 -13.35 40.70 -88.97
C ARG A 708 -12.25 40.81 -90.04
N ALA A 709 -11.24 39.96 -90.00
CA ALA A 709 -10.12 39.94 -90.95
C ALA A 709 -10.36 39.06 -92.20
N GLY A 710 -11.47 38.31 -92.28
CA GLY A 710 -11.76 37.40 -93.40
C GLY A 710 -12.69 37.94 -94.50
N LEU A 711 -13.09 39.22 -94.45
CA LEU A 711 -14.08 39.81 -95.38
C LEU A 711 -13.54 41.03 -96.17
N VAL A 712 -12.21 41.16 -96.30
CA VAL A 712 -11.56 42.17 -97.14
C VAL A 712 -10.46 41.50 -97.96
N GLU A 713 -10.82 40.75 -99.00
CA GLU A 713 -9.97 40.47 -100.17
C GLU A 713 -10.77 39.77 -101.29
N ALA A 714 -11.39 40.61 -102.13
CA ALA A 714 -11.64 40.53 -103.57
C ALA A 714 -12.44 39.35 -104.20
N PRO A 715 -13.07 39.56 -105.39
CA PRO A 715 -13.13 40.77 -106.22
C PRO A 715 -14.51 41.47 -106.26
#